data_AF-A0AAW9S0F0-F1
#
_entry.id   AF-A0AAW9S0F0-F1
#
_cell.length_a   1.000
_cell.length_b   1.000
_cell.length_c   1.000
_cell.angle_alpha   90.00
_cell.angle_beta   90.00
_cell.angle_gamma   90.00
#
_symmetry.space_group_name_H-M   'P 1'
#
loop_
_entity.id
_entity.type
_entity.pdbx_description
1 polymer ?
#
loop_
_entity_poly.entity_id
_entity_poly.type
_entity_poly.pdbx_seq_one_letter_code
_entity_poly.pdbx_strand_id
1 'polypeptide(L)'
;MIRLHFQIHYHTQWGQRLFIIGNIPELGSGNPEQALEMLSQGEGSWHFTLSLDPEQLNFPLEYRYIVRGEQGALHEWGENRKLQLNPVTSHQIEIYDQWRAAGLPQNVFYTAPFANVFMNIKTSKGKPGRKPAPKKLQKSLYRFQIQVPQLSPQYQLCLLGSDPALGAWQEEHALVLDSGGYPFLKTEVSLEDRTGAIEYKYGIYDRANKRVLRWEYGENRRLHPVPMEEETALHLVSDEQFRDEHPWKAAGVAIPVFSLRSKNSLGVGEFLDLKLMVDWAKKVGLKMIQVLPVNDTVALHTWLDSYPYKAISVFALHPIYLNIDALGQLSANVTQEIILRQKEILNRKEAVDYQAVMKIKSRFYKLIFDEVKEEFLADKDFQRFFKANEEWLRPYAAFSYLRDLYGTTDYREWHEYAEFDVQRIEELTQESTPHFPDIAVHYFIQYHLHKQLLEASEYARDNGVVLKGDIPIGISRFSVDAWMYPDKFNLESQAGAPPDAFSLTGQNWQFPTYNWPEMAKDQYAWWRKRMQKMSEYFDVYRIDHILGFFRIWEIPVEHVDGLLGYFNPSMPFHKDELTSRGIWFDYDRLCKPYIREHMLADLFGEERNHVVETFLDEYKPGHFQFKKELDTQRKIDAFLEVGEEAPLEERAHKEDLKAKLFSLLAEVIFLEAPFTNGEAFNPRHSLHTSYTYRELDHHTQQRLNELYIDYFYKRHEEFWKQEALKKLPVITQATNMLVCGEDLGMVPDCVPPTMRDLGLLTLEIQRMPKNPQVEFGHPKDYPYMSVCSTSSHDMSTVRGWWEEDRMQTQRFYNHILGHHGNAPYACESWIVRDIIVQHLYSPSMWAVFPWQDLLGMDEHLRRPDVYAERINVPGNPRNYWKYRMHINLEELMEETNFNTRLKELLEQSGRNL
;
A
#
# COMPACT_ATOMS: atom_id res chain seq x y z
N MET A 1 24.64 -32.92 28.05
CA MET A 1 24.94 -31.69 27.28
C MET A 1 24.97 -32.02 25.80
N ILE A 2 24.07 -31.43 25.03
CA ILE A 2 24.03 -31.47 23.57
C ILE A 2 24.68 -30.18 23.06
N ARG A 3 25.60 -30.27 22.09
CA ARG A 3 26.23 -29.11 21.45
C ARG A 3 25.55 -28.81 20.11
N LEU A 4 25.12 -27.57 19.93
CA LEU A 4 24.60 -27.04 18.68
C LEU A 4 25.65 -26.10 18.08
N HIS A 5 26.08 -26.38 16.86
CA HIS A 5 27.03 -25.55 16.11
C HIS A 5 26.31 -24.89 14.96
N PHE A 6 26.05 -23.59 15.09
CA PHE A 6 25.44 -22.77 14.05
C PHE A 6 26.54 -22.25 13.12
N GLN A 7 26.32 -22.40 11.82
CA GLN A 7 27.17 -21.90 10.75
C GLN A 7 26.29 -21.18 9.74
N ILE A 8 26.68 -19.96 9.34
CA ILE A 8 25.95 -19.19 8.34
C ILE A 8 26.92 -18.40 7.46
N HIS A 9 26.59 -18.33 6.18
CA HIS A 9 27.33 -17.53 5.22
C HIS A 9 26.61 -16.20 4.94
N TYR A 10 27.25 -15.09 5.31
CA TYR A 10 26.78 -13.72 5.11
C TYR A 10 27.94 -12.72 5.00
N HIS A 11 27.96 -11.92 3.93
CA HIS A 11 28.92 -10.85 3.75
C HIS A 11 28.45 -9.56 4.43
N THR A 12 29.10 -9.16 5.52
CA THR A 12 28.85 -7.90 6.20
C THR A 12 29.50 -6.72 5.47
N GLN A 13 28.89 -5.54 5.59
CA GLN A 13 29.52 -4.27 5.23
C GLN A 13 30.41 -3.77 6.37
N TRP A 14 31.25 -2.77 6.08
CA TRP A 14 32.07 -2.15 7.12
C TRP A 14 31.19 -1.61 8.26
N GLY A 15 31.57 -1.91 9.51
CA GLY A 15 30.79 -1.54 10.71
C GLY A 15 29.65 -2.51 11.05
N GLN A 16 29.33 -3.50 10.21
CA GLN A 16 28.30 -4.50 10.51
C GLN A 16 28.87 -5.74 11.21
N ARG A 17 28.05 -6.34 12.09
CA ARG A 17 28.32 -7.60 12.81
C ARG A 17 27.07 -8.48 12.81
N LEU A 18 27.27 -9.80 12.84
CA LEU A 18 26.19 -10.78 12.83
C LEU A 18 25.91 -11.32 14.24
N PHE A 19 24.64 -11.46 14.57
CA PHE A 19 24.14 -11.91 15.87
C PHE A 19 23.10 -13.02 15.69
N ILE A 20 22.97 -13.87 16.70
CA ILE A 20 21.92 -14.88 16.83
C ILE A 20 21.06 -14.58 18.06
N ILE A 21 19.75 -14.80 17.93
CA ILE A 21 18.76 -14.64 19.00
C ILE A 21 17.74 -15.76 18.95
N GLY A 22 17.14 -16.12 20.09
CA GLY A 22 16.15 -17.17 20.17
C GLY A 22 15.28 -17.12 21.42
N ASN A 23 14.35 -18.06 21.55
CA ASN A 23 13.31 -18.08 22.58
C ASN A 23 13.80 -18.51 23.99
N ILE A 24 15.04 -18.96 24.12
CA ILE A 24 15.62 -19.42 25.39
C ILE A 24 16.56 -18.36 26.01
N PRO A 25 16.79 -18.38 27.35
CA PRO A 25 17.70 -17.46 28.02
C PRO A 25 19.10 -17.41 27.42
N GLU A 26 19.65 -18.56 27.02
CA GLU A 26 20.96 -18.72 26.41
C GLU A 26 21.04 -18.12 25.01
N LEU A 27 19.92 -17.70 24.42
CA LEU A 27 19.83 -16.96 23.16
C LEU A 27 19.10 -15.62 23.32
N GLY A 28 19.04 -15.07 24.54
CA GLY A 28 18.50 -13.73 24.81
C GLY A 28 16.97 -13.64 24.93
N SER A 29 16.25 -14.77 25.05
CA SER A 29 14.79 -14.83 25.30
C SER A 29 13.93 -13.96 24.37
N GLY A 30 14.34 -13.84 23.11
CA GLY A 30 13.64 -13.06 22.09
C GLY A 30 13.81 -11.54 22.23
N ASN A 31 14.61 -11.04 23.17
CA ASN A 31 14.96 -9.62 23.28
C ASN A 31 16.08 -9.26 22.29
N PRO A 32 15.81 -8.46 21.23
CA PRO A 32 16.81 -8.10 20.24
C PRO A 32 18.06 -7.48 20.83
N GLU A 33 18.01 -6.77 21.95
CA GLU A 33 19.19 -6.16 22.60
C GLU A 33 20.14 -7.21 23.20
N GLN A 34 19.58 -8.35 23.63
CA GLN A 34 20.32 -9.47 24.25
C GLN A 34 20.81 -10.51 23.22
N ALA A 35 20.70 -10.21 21.92
CA ALA A 35 21.24 -11.08 20.87
C ALA A 35 22.76 -11.27 21.02
N LEU A 36 23.23 -12.47 20.70
CA LEU A 36 24.62 -12.90 20.91
C LEU A 36 25.43 -12.78 19.62
N GLU A 37 26.61 -12.16 19.71
CA GLU A 37 27.50 -11.96 18.56
C GLU A 37 28.08 -13.30 18.06
N MET A 38 28.07 -13.49 16.74
CA MET A 38 28.69 -14.64 16.08
C MET A 38 30.16 -14.35 15.75
N LEU A 39 30.99 -15.38 15.72
CA LEU A 39 32.42 -15.27 15.41
C LEU A 39 32.64 -15.39 13.90
N SER A 40 33.37 -14.45 13.29
CA SER A 40 33.74 -14.51 11.88
C SER A 40 35.00 -15.35 11.67
N GLN A 41 34.99 -16.19 10.63
CA GLN A 41 36.15 -16.96 10.18
C GLN A 41 36.77 -16.43 8.87
N GLY A 42 36.31 -15.27 8.39
CA GLY A 42 36.70 -14.72 7.08
C GLY A 42 35.79 -15.19 5.95
N GLU A 43 35.91 -14.54 4.79
CA GLU A 43 35.14 -14.84 3.56
C GLU A 43 33.62 -14.90 3.75
N GLY A 44 33.06 -14.19 4.74
CA GLY A 44 31.62 -14.19 5.02
C GLY A 44 31.12 -15.40 5.82
N SER A 45 31.99 -16.27 6.34
CA SER A 45 31.61 -17.37 7.22
C SER A 45 31.50 -16.92 8.68
N TRP A 46 30.41 -17.28 9.35
CA TRP A 46 30.13 -16.98 10.75
C TRP A 46 29.70 -18.23 11.51
N HIS A 47 30.11 -18.33 12.77
CA HIS A 47 29.71 -19.45 13.63
C HIS A 47 29.37 -19.06 15.06
N PHE A 48 28.55 -19.87 15.70
CA PHE A 48 28.20 -19.78 17.11
C PHE A 48 27.98 -21.18 17.69
N THR A 49 28.46 -21.43 18.91
CA THR A 49 28.30 -22.73 19.57
C THR A 49 27.47 -22.55 20.83
N LEU A 50 26.42 -23.36 20.95
CA LEU A 50 25.54 -23.40 22.11
C LEU A 50 25.56 -24.78 22.74
N SER A 51 25.67 -24.86 24.07
CA SER A 51 25.56 -26.11 24.82
C SER A 51 24.32 -26.09 25.67
N LEU A 52 23.45 -27.09 25.50
CA LEU A 52 22.16 -27.19 26.21
C LEU A 52 22.05 -28.53 26.94
N ASP A 53 21.24 -28.54 28.00
CA ASP A 53 20.82 -29.79 28.61
C ASP A 53 19.71 -30.46 27.78
N PRO A 54 19.66 -31.80 27.70
CA PRO A 54 18.69 -32.50 26.86
C PRO A 54 17.22 -32.16 27.18
N GLU A 55 16.92 -31.82 28.44
CA GLU A 55 15.57 -31.43 28.87
C GLU A 55 15.10 -30.10 28.26
N GLN A 56 16.03 -29.21 27.90
CA GLN A 56 15.72 -27.92 27.26
C GLN A 56 15.27 -28.09 25.79
N LEU A 57 15.49 -29.27 25.20
CA LEU A 57 15.10 -29.60 23.82
C LEU A 57 13.75 -30.33 23.72
N ASN A 58 13.03 -30.45 24.84
CA ASN A 58 11.65 -30.97 24.88
C ASN A 58 10.64 -30.03 24.20
N PHE A 59 11.03 -28.77 23.98
CA PHE A 59 10.26 -27.76 23.26
C PHE A 59 11.02 -27.34 22.00
N PRO A 60 10.32 -26.88 20.95
CA PRO A 60 11.00 -26.38 19.75
C PRO A 60 11.87 -25.17 20.10
N LEU A 61 13.18 -25.28 19.79
CA LEU A 61 14.09 -24.15 19.87
C LEU A 61 13.78 -23.22 18.69
N GLU A 62 13.48 -21.96 18.98
CA GLU A 62 13.26 -20.94 17.97
C GLU A 62 14.43 -19.96 17.94
N TYR A 63 14.93 -19.65 16.76
CA TYR A 63 16.05 -18.71 16.60
C TYR A 63 15.98 -17.94 15.28
N ARG A 64 16.76 -16.87 15.17
CA ARG A 64 16.97 -16.10 13.93
C ARG A 64 18.30 -15.35 13.96
N TYR A 65 18.77 -14.92 12.80
CA TYR A 65 19.95 -14.06 12.68
C TYR A 65 19.58 -12.58 12.57
N ILE A 66 20.45 -11.72 13.11
CA ILE A 66 20.33 -10.25 13.08
C ILE A 66 21.68 -9.68 12.67
N VAL A 67 21.70 -8.76 11.71
CA VAL A 67 22.89 -7.98 11.36
C VAL A 67 22.74 -6.61 11.99
N ARG A 68 23.69 -6.20 12.85
CA ARG A 68 23.70 -4.84 13.43
C ARG A 68 24.85 -4.04 12.85
N GLY A 69 24.62 -2.78 12.53
CA GLY A 69 25.65 -1.80 12.20
C GLY A 69 25.27 -0.40 12.68
N GLU A 70 26.04 0.61 12.26
CA GLU A 70 25.72 2.03 12.56
C GLU A 70 24.36 2.46 11.97
N GLN A 71 23.91 1.78 10.91
CA GLN A 71 22.65 2.01 10.20
C GLN A 71 21.45 1.25 10.79
N GLY A 72 21.56 0.74 12.01
CA GLY A 72 20.50 -0.04 12.68
C GLY A 72 20.66 -1.56 12.55
N ALA A 73 19.57 -2.29 12.80
CA ALA A 73 19.53 -3.75 12.78
C ALA A 73 18.68 -4.27 11.61
N LEU A 74 19.28 -5.13 10.77
CA LEU A 74 18.57 -5.89 9.75
C LEU A 74 18.22 -7.27 10.31
N HIS A 75 16.97 -7.66 10.15
CA HIS A 75 16.46 -8.97 10.56
C HIS A 75 16.28 -9.87 9.34
N GLU A 76 16.51 -11.17 9.53
CA GLU A 76 16.11 -12.15 8.53
C GLU A 76 14.60 -12.13 8.25
N TRP A 77 14.25 -12.34 7.00
CA TRP A 77 12.87 -12.43 6.54
C TRP A 77 12.17 -13.70 7.03
N GLY A 78 10.87 -13.57 7.29
CA GLY A 78 9.97 -14.65 7.69
C GLY A 78 9.91 -14.90 9.19
N GLU A 79 9.23 -15.99 9.54
CA GLU A 79 9.10 -16.49 10.91
C GLU A 79 10.45 -16.96 11.47
N ASN A 80 10.55 -17.04 12.79
CA ASN A 80 11.72 -17.62 13.45
C ASN A 80 11.97 -19.05 12.94
N ARG A 81 13.24 -19.40 12.74
CA ARG A 81 13.67 -20.77 12.44
C ARG A 81 13.29 -21.66 13.62
N LYS A 82 12.75 -22.84 13.35
CA LYS A 82 12.35 -23.80 14.39
C LYS A 82 13.18 -25.06 14.29
N LEU A 83 13.86 -25.41 15.38
CA LEU A 83 14.60 -26.64 15.54
C LEU A 83 13.85 -27.54 16.52
N GLN A 84 13.21 -28.58 15.99
CA GLN A 84 12.58 -29.62 16.82
C GLN A 84 13.39 -30.91 16.74
N LEU A 85 13.89 -31.35 17.88
CA LEU A 85 14.67 -32.57 18.02
C LEU A 85 13.77 -33.66 18.63
N ASN A 86 13.18 -34.51 17.77
CA ASN A 86 12.61 -35.78 18.24
C ASN A 86 13.73 -36.62 18.83
N PRO A 87 13.56 -37.30 19.98
CA PRO A 87 14.64 -37.72 20.88
C PRO A 87 15.84 -38.27 20.10
N VAL A 88 16.79 -37.38 19.81
CA VAL A 88 18.00 -37.71 19.06
C VAL A 88 19.03 -38.11 20.09
N THR A 89 19.62 -39.29 19.94
CA THR A 89 20.72 -39.80 20.77
C THR A 89 22.08 -39.14 20.46
N SER A 90 22.10 -38.07 19.66
CA SER A 90 23.32 -37.40 19.18
C SER A 90 23.74 -36.30 20.15
N HIS A 91 25.02 -36.29 20.53
CA HIS A 91 25.59 -35.33 21.46
C HIS A 91 26.04 -34.02 20.77
N GLN A 92 26.05 -34.00 19.43
CA GLN A 92 26.44 -32.86 18.61
C GLN A 92 25.56 -32.71 17.36
N ILE A 93 25.17 -31.48 17.04
CA ILE A 93 24.34 -31.11 15.88
C ILE A 93 25.01 -29.94 15.16
N GLU A 94 25.26 -30.11 13.86
CA GLU A 94 25.77 -29.06 12.98
C GLU A 94 24.62 -28.44 12.18
N ILE A 95 24.53 -27.12 12.17
CA ILE A 95 23.45 -26.36 11.54
C ILE A 95 24.09 -25.44 10.51
N TYR A 96 23.82 -25.69 9.23
CA TYR A 96 24.30 -24.88 8.11
C TYR A 96 23.12 -24.07 7.57
N ASP A 97 23.07 -22.79 7.89
CA ASP A 97 22.04 -21.86 7.45
C ASP A 97 22.53 -20.91 6.36
N GLN A 98 21.58 -20.38 5.60
CA GLN A 98 21.78 -19.26 4.68
C GLN A 98 20.90 -18.08 5.11
N TRP A 99 21.42 -16.86 4.92
CA TRP A 99 20.68 -15.64 5.25
C TRP A 99 19.41 -15.49 4.42
N ARG A 100 18.28 -15.24 5.09
CA ARG A 100 16.98 -14.94 4.43
C ARG A 100 16.82 -13.44 4.19
N ALA A 101 17.20 -12.95 3.03
CA ALA A 101 16.98 -11.55 2.68
C ALA A 101 15.51 -11.27 2.33
N ALA A 102 14.95 -10.17 2.85
CA ALA A 102 13.55 -9.78 2.62
C ALA A 102 13.26 -9.39 1.17
N GLY A 103 14.21 -8.73 0.52
CA GLY A 103 14.09 -8.24 -0.85
C GLY A 103 14.15 -9.28 -1.98
N LEU A 104 14.19 -10.57 -1.64
CA LEU A 104 14.26 -11.62 -2.66
C LEU A 104 12.90 -11.81 -3.33
N PRO A 105 12.80 -11.74 -4.68
CA PRO A 105 11.50 -11.82 -5.36
C PRO A 105 10.70 -13.07 -5.06
N GLN A 106 11.36 -14.19 -4.71
CA GLN A 106 10.71 -15.46 -4.40
C GLN A 106 9.88 -15.40 -3.11
N ASN A 107 10.18 -14.45 -2.21
CA ASN A 107 9.46 -14.28 -0.96
C ASN A 107 7.98 -13.93 -1.19
N VAL A 108 7.66 -13.28 -2.33
CA VAL A 108 6.27 -12.95 -2.69
C VAL A 108 5.40 -14.19 -2.80
N PHE A 109 5.95 -15.35 -3.15
CA PHE A 109 5.18 -16.56 -3.35
C PHE A 109 4.68 -17.19 -2.03
N TYR A 110 5.10 -16.66 -0.87
CA TYR A 110 4.55 -17.02 0.44
C TYR A 110 3.42 -16.08 0.88
N THR A 111 3.15 -15.02 0.12
CA THR A 111 2.04 -14.10 0.40
C THR A 111 0.68 -14.70 0.03
N ALA A 112 -0.40 -14.12 0.53
CA ALA A 112 -1.78 -14.58 0.40
C ALA A 112 -2.22 -14.93 -1.05
N PRO A 113 -1.88 -14.15 -2.10
CA PRO A 113 -2.24 -14.48 -3.48
C PRO A 113 -1.77 -15.87 -3.90
N PHE A 114 -0.53 -16.20 -3.57
CA PHE A 114 0.05 -17.47 -3.97
C PHE A 114 -0.34 -18.57 -2.99
N ALA A 115 -0.23 -18.29 -1.70
CA ALA A 115 -0.46 -19.29 -0.67
C ALA A 115 -1.92 -19.75 -0.57
N ASN A 116 -2.87 -18.82 -0.73
CA ASN A 116 -4.29 -19.10 -0.57
C ASN A 116 -5.01 -19.31 -1.92
N VAL A 117 -4.57 -18.65 -3.01
CA VAL A 117 -5.34 -18.61 -4.27
C VAL A 117 -4.68 -19.46 -5.37
N PHE A 118 -3.49 -19.08 -5.84
CA PHE A 118 -2.92 -19.73 -7.04
C PHE A 118 -2.32 -21.11 -6.77
N MET A 119 -1.69 -21.31 -5.61
CA MET A 119 -0.99 -22.56 -5.27
C MET A 119 -1.76 -23.41 -4.25
N ASN A 120 -2.72 -22.82 -3.53
CA ASN A 120 -3.55 -23.44 -2.50
C ASN A 120 -2.77 -24.38 -1.55
N ILE A 121 -1.69 -23.83 -1.00
CA ILE A 121 -0.72 -24.51 -0.13
C ILE A 121 -1.41 -25.20 1.07
N LYS A 122 -2.51 -24.65 1.58
CA LYS A 122 -3.20 -25.15 2.77
C LYS A 122 -3.86 -26.51 2.57
N THR A 123 -4.21 -26.89 1.33
CA THR A 123 -4.89 -28.16 1.02
C THR A 123 -3.95 -29.26 0.54
N SER A 124 -2.72 -28.94 0.16
CA SER A 124 -1.73 -29.89 -0.36
C SER A 124 -0.97 -30.65 0.74
N LYS A 125 -1.65 -31.13 1.79
CA LYS A 125 -1.07 -32.12 2.72
C LYS A 125 -0.86 -33.44 1.97
N GLY A 126 0.25 -33.52 1.24
CA GLY A 126 0.70 -34.76 0.62
C GLY A 126 0.79 -35.87 1.67
N LYS A 127 0.34 -37.07 1.30
CA LYS A 127 0.61 -38.27 2.13
C LYS A 127 2.13 -38.34 2.34
N PRO A 128 2.62 -38.54 3.57
CA PRO A 128 4.05 -38.62 3.84
C PRO A 128 4.68 -39.66 2.93
N GLY A 129 5.76 -39.27 2.24
CA GLY A 129 6.57 -40.20 1.47
C GLY A 129 7.17 -41.24 2.41
N ARG A 130 6.51 -42.38 2.54
CA ARG A 130 6.96 -43.46 3.43
C ARG A 130 8.22 -44.10 2.85
N LYS A 131 9.40 -43.65 3.27
CA LYS A 131 10.56 -44.53 3.45
C LYS A 131 10.89 -44.60 4.94
N PRO A 132 11.05 -45.79 5.53
CA PRO A 132 11.40 -45.91 6.93
C PRO A 132 12.77 -45.26 7.17
N ALA A 133 12.88 -44.51 8.26
CA ALA A 133 14.17 -44.12 8.80
C ALA A 133 15.08 -45.36 8.88
N PRO A 134 16.37 -45.25 8.55
CA PRO A 134 17.27 -46.39 8.53
C PRO A 134 17.23 -47.13 9.88
N LYS A 135 16.96 -48.45 9.83
CA LYS A 135 16.80 -49.33 11.01
C LYS A 135 18.08 -49.53 11.83
N LYS A 136 19.19 -48.89 11.46
CA LYS A 136 20.44 -48.80 12.22
C LYS A 136 20.89 -47.35 12.17
N LEU A 137 21.24 -46.76 13.32
CA LEU A 137 21.94 -45.48 13.38
C LEU A 137 23.20 -45.60 12.50
N GLN A 138 23.16 -44.99 11.31
CA GLN A 138 24.33 -44.83 10.48
C GLN A 138 25.17 -43.69 11.06
N LYS A 139 26.49 -43.87 11.01
CA LYS A 139 27.47 -42.91 11.54
C LYS A 139 27.31 -41.59 10.77
N SER A 140 26.78 -40.53 11.39
CA SER A 140 26.47 -39.21 10.79
C SER A 140 25.36 -39.20 9.72
N LEU A 141 24.28 -38.44 9.99
CA LEU A 141 23.10 -38.26 9.14
C LEU A 141 22.99 -36.80 8.67
N TYR A 142 22.79 -36.58 7.38
CA TYR A 142 22.56 -35.26 6.79
C TYR A 142 21.10 -35.11 6.41
N ARG A 143 20.45 -34.07 6.95
CA ARG A 143 19.12 -33.63 6.56
C ARG A 143 19.26 -32.38 5.71
N PHE A 144 19.02 -32.53 4.41
CA PHE A 144 18.87 -31.40 3.51
C PHE A 144 17.43 -30.91 3.57
N GLN A 145 17.25 -29.62 3.76
CA GLN A 145 15.95 -28.98 3.72
C GLN A 145 16.03 -27.69 2.92
N ILE A 146 14.96 -27.40 2.18
CA ILE A 146 14.84 -26.19 1.38
C ILE A 146 13.42 -25.68 1.40
N GLN A 147 13.29 -24.35 1.52
CA GLN A 147 12.02 -23.67 1.36
C GLN A 147 11.76 -23.46 -0.13
N VAL A 148 10.69 -24.07 -0.67
CA VAL A 148 10.29 -23.88 -2.08
C VAL A 148 8.84 -23.44 -2.12
N PRO A 149 8.55 -22.22 -2.61
CA PRO A 149 7.19 -21.74 -2.65
C PRO A 149 6.41 -22.36 -3.82
N GLN A 150 7.07 -22.58 -4.96
CA GLN A 150 6.45 -22.87 -6.25
C GLN A 150 6.64 -24.34 -6.67
N LEU A 151 5.66 -25.18 -6.42
CA LEU A 151 5.55 -26.50 -7.05
C LEU A 151 4.09 -26.82 -7.32
N SER A 152 3.73 -27.01 -8.60
CA SER A 152 2.45 -27.62 -8.96
C SER A 152 2.34 -29.01 -8.30
N PRO A 153 1.15 -29.45 -7.88
CA PRO A 153 0.97 -30.77 -7.24
C PRO A 153 1.51 -31.96 -8.04
N GLN A 154 1.71 -31.81 -9.36
CA GLN A 154 2.26 -32.83 -10.25
C GLN A 154 3.79 -33.00 -10.16
N TYR A 155 4.49 -32.01 -9.59
CA TYR A 155 5.94 -31.98 -9.51
C TYR A 155 6.43 -32.08 -8.07
N GLN A 156 7.65 -32.57 -7.89
CA GLN A 156 8.36 -32.54 -6.62
C GLN A 156 9.74 -31.93 -6.79
N LEU A 157 10.35 -31.55 -5.68
CA LEU A 157 11.77 -31.26 -5.68
C LEU A 157 12.57 -32.56 -5.51
N CYS A 158 13.70 -32.65 -6.18
CA CYS A 158 14.73 -33.67 -5.94
C CYS A 158 16.08 -33.02 -5.69
N LEU A 159 17.00 -33.78 -5.11
CA LEU A 159 18.37 -33.44 -4.80
C LEU A 159 19.31 -34.40 -5.53
N LEU A 160 20.34 -33.85 -6.16
CA LEU A 160 21.43 -34.60 -6.80
C LEU A 160 22.77 -33.98 -6.42
N GLY A 161 23.84 -34.76 -6.43
CA GLY A 161 25.17 -34.24 -6.12
C GLY A 161 26.31 -35.18 -6.45
N SER A 162 27.52 -34.75 -6.11
CA SER A 162 28.78 -35.43 -6.41
C SER A 162 29.00 -36.69 -5.56
N ASP A 163 28.44 -36.74 -4.36
CA ASP A 163 28.54 -37.90 -3.47
C ASP A 163 27.70 -39.09 -4.03
N PRO A 164 28.19 -40.34 -3.95
CA PRO A 164 27.42 -41.52 -4.37
C PRO A 164 26.02 -41.60 -3.74
N ALA A 165 25.86 -41.19 -2.48
CA ALA A 165 24.58 -41.19 -1.79
C ALA A 165 23.62 -40.11 -2.33
N LEU A 166 24.13 -39.08 -3.01
CA LEU A 166 23.38 -38.07 -3.76
C LEU A 166 23.22 -38.43 -5.26
N GLY A 167 23.59 -39.66 -5.65
CA GLY A 167 23.39 -40.18 -7.00
C GLY A 167 24.52 -39.89 -7.99
N ALA A 168 25.63 -39.27 -7.57
CA ALA A 168 26.78 -38.94 -8.42
C ALA A 168 26.37 -38.25 -9.75
N TRP A 169 25.46 -37.28 -9.66
CA TRP A 169 24.86 -36.53 -10.78
C TRP A 169 24.04 -37.35 -11.80
N GLN A 170 23.67 -38.59 -11.48
CA GLN A 170 22.80 -39.41 -12.34
C GLN A 170 21.32 -39.19 -11.99
N GLU A 171 20.54 -38.72 -12.96
CA GLU A 171 19.12 -38.35 -12.76
C GLU A 171 18.23 -39.50 -12.25
N GLU A 172 18.55 -40.73 -12.65
CA GLU A 172 17.85 -41.95 -12.23
C GLU A 172 17.96 -42.21 -10.71
N HIS A 173 18.99 -41.64 -10.08
CA HIS A 173 19.27 -41.75 -8.65
C HIS A 173 18.88 -40.51 -7.85
N ALA A 174 18.15 -39.56 -8.46
CA ALA A 174 17.73 -38.33 -7.79
C ALA A 174 16.96 -38.61 -6.50
N LEU A 175 17.37 -37.94 -5.42
CA LEU A 175 16.70 -38.06 -4.12
C LEU A 175 15.50 -37.12 -4.08
N VAL A 176 14.30 -37.67 -4.21
CA VAL A 176 13.06 -36.89 -4.12
C VAL A 176 12.82 -36.44 -2.67
N LEU A 177 12.53 -35.15 -2.48
CA LEU A 177 12.27 -34.57 -1.16
C LEU A 177 10.84 -34.86 -0.69
N ASP A 178 10.70 -35.06 0.62
CA ASP A 178 9.43 -35.19 1.32
C ASP A 178 8.75 -33.82 1.48
N SER A 179 7.45 -33.79 1.16
CA SER A 179 6.59 -32.62 1.26
C SER A 179 5.70 -32.61 2.51
N GLY A 180 5.84 -33.60 3.40
CA GLY A 180 5.06 -33.71 4.63
C GLY A 180 5.22 -32.53 5.61
N GLY A 181 6.21 -31.66 5.40
CA GLY A 181 6.51 -30.47 6.21
C GLY A 181 6.48 -29.14 5.44
N TYR A 182 5.73 -29.06 4.33
CA TYR A 182 5.62 -27.83 3.51
C TYR A 182 5.39 -26.56 4.38
N PRO A 183 6.07 -25.42 4.09
CA PRO A 183 6.87 -25.09 2.90
C PRO A 183 8.29 -25.65 2.88
N PHE A 184 8.72 -26.36 3.93
CA PHE A 184 10.03 -26.97 3.99
C PHE A 184 9.97 -28.38 3.42
N LEU A 185 10.61 -28.55 2.26
CA LEU A 185 10.84 -29.85 1.67
C LEU A 185 12.13 -30.41 2.25
N LYS A 186 12.16 -31.69 2.61
CA LYS A 186 13.34 -32.29 3.23
C LYS A 186 13.66 -33.69 2.73
N THR A 187 14.93 -34.05 2.79
CA THR A 187 15.39 -35.44 2.60
C THR A 187 16.54 -35.73 3.55
N GLU A 188 16.72 -37.01 3.89
CA GLU A 188 17.77 -37.46 4.80
C GLU A 188 18.65 -38.49 4.08
N VAL A 189 19.97 -38.32 4.22
CA VAL A 189 20.97 -39.17 3.57
C VAL A 189 22.21 -39.29 4.45
N SER A 190 22.90 -40.42 4.36
CA SER A 190 24.20 -40.61 4.99
C SER A 190 25.26 -40.52 3.90
N LEU A 191 26.08 -39.46 3.93
CA LEU A 191 27.11 -39.21 2.91
C LEU A 191 28.29 -40.18 3.06
N GLU A 192 28.80 -40.65 1.93
CA GLU A 192 29.85 -41.68 1.84
C GLU A 192 31.26 -41.06 1.82
N ASP A 193 31.47 -39.99 1.03
CA ASP A 193 32.71 -39.22 1.00
C ASP A 193 32.61 -37.99 1.92
N ARG A 194 33.50 -37.93 2.91
CA ARG A 194 33.52 -36.87 3.95
C ARG A 194 34.83 -36.08 3.97
N THR A 195 35.67 -36.29 2.95
CA THR A 195 37.04 -35.78 2.95
C THR A 195 37.23 -34.52 2.10
N GLY A 196 36.24 -34.18 1.27
CA GLY A 196 36.23 -33.00 0.39
C GLY A 196 34.92 -32.23 0.38
N ALA A 197 34.90 -31.13 -0.39
CA ALA A 197 33.68 -30.36 -0.64
C ALA A 197 32.68 -31.19 -1.44
N ILE A 198 31.45 -31.27 -0.97
CA ILE A 198 30.35 -31.99 -1.63
C ILE A 198 29.56 -30.98 -2.45
N GLU A 199 29.49 -31.20 -3.76
CA GLU A 199 28.70 -30.37 -4.66
C GLU A 199 27.32 -30.97 -4.89
N TYR A 200 26.27 -30.15 -4.90
CA TYR A 200 24.90 -30.62 -5.10
C TYR A 200 24.01 -29.55 -5.74
N LYS A 201 22.88 -29.99 -6.29
CA LYS A 201 21.82 -29.14 -6.83
C LYS A 201 20.44 -29.71 -6.58
N TYR A 202 19.47 -28.80 -6.51
CA TYR A 202 18.06 -29.15 -6.59
C TYR A 202 17.57 -29.24 -8.03
N GLY A 203 16.53 -30.05 -8.25
CA GLY A 203 15.84 -30.17 -9.53
C GLY A 203 14.34 -30.37 -9.34
N ILE A 204 13.56 -30.10 -10.38
CA ILE A 204 12.13 -30.43 -10.42
C ILE A 204 11.96 -31.81 -11.03
N TYR A 205 11.35 -32.70 -10.25
CA TYR A 205 11.11 -34.09 -10.59
C TYR A 205 9.66 -34.31 -11.00
N ASP A 206 9.47 -34.91 -12.18
CA ASP A 206 8.18 -35.37 -12.67
C ASP A 206 7.85 -36.73 -12.07
N ARG A 207 6.83 -36.77 -11.20
CA ARG A 207 6.37 -38.02 -10.57
C ARG A 207 5.83 -39.02 -11.58
N ALA A 208 5.13 -38.55 -12.62
CA ALA A 208 4.47 -39.41 -13.58
C ALA A 208 5.50 -40.10 -14.49
N ASN A 209 6.49 -39.32 -14.95
CA ASN A 209 7.51 -39.79 -15.89
C ASN A 209 8.81 -40.26 -15.24
N LYS A 210 8.94 -40.13 -13.90
CA LYS A 210 10.11 -40.52 -13.10
C LYS A 210 11.43 -39.96 -13.64
N ARG A 211 11.45 -38.67 -13.94
CA ARG A 211 12.62 -37.97 -14.48
C ARG A 211 12.77 -36.58 -13.92
N VAL A 212 13.99 -36.06 -13.92
CA VAL A 212 14.24 -34.65 -13.66
C VAL A 212 13.82 -33.86 -14.90
N LEU A 213 12.98 -32.85 -14.74
CA LEU A 213 12.53 -31.98 -15.83
C LEU A 213 13.46 -30.79 -16.02
N ARG A 214 13.92 -30.21 -14.91
CA ARG A 214 14.79 -29.05 -14.89
C ARG A 214 15.61 -29.02 -13.62
N TRP A 215 16.80 -28.47 -13.74
CA TRP A 215 17.73 -28.25 -12.64
C TRP A 215 17.59 -26.82 -12.15
N GLU A 216 18.02 -26.55 -10.92
CA GLU A 216 18.20 -25.16 -10.48
C GLU A 216 19.35 -24.48 -11.23
N TYR A 217 19.17 -23.19 -11.50
CA TYR A 217 20.12 -22.35 -12.22
C TYR A 217 21.32 -21.92 -11.35
N GLY A 218 22.39 -21.49 -12.02
CA GLY A 218 23.64 -21.02 -11.38
C GLY A 218 24.64 -22.13 -11.06
N GLU A 219 25.66 -21.80 -10.27
CA GLU A 219 26.71 -22.73 -9.82
C GLU A 219 26.17 -23.83 -8.89
N ASN A 220 26.89 -24.94 -8.79
CA ASN A 220 26.59 -26.00 -7.82
C ASN A 220 26.65 -25.45 -6.39
N ARG A 221 25.72 -25.87 -5.54
CA ARG A 221 25.80 -25.63 -4.09
C ARG A 221 26.94 -26.47 -3.53
N ARG A 222 27.61 -25.96 -2.49
CA ARG A 222 28.76 -26.60 -1.86
C ARG A 222 28.54 -26.78 -0.38
N LEU A 223 28.70 -28.00 0.09
CA LEU A 223 28.75 -28.35 1.50
C LEU A 223 30.18 -28.74 1.86
N HIS A 224 30.71 -28.21 2.95
CA HIS A 224 32.00 -28.61 3.50
C HIS A 224 31.76 -29.41 4.78
N PRO A 225 31.80 -30.76 4.72
CA PRO A 225 31.66 -31.58 5.91
C PRO A 225 32.75 -31.25 6.93
N VAL A 226 32.36 -31.07 8.19
CA VAL A 226 33.35 -30.91 9.27
C VAL A 226 33.90 -32.30 9.62
N PRO A 227 35.23 -32.53 9.61
CA PRO A 227 35.81 -33.77 10.07
C PRO A 227 35.54 -33.94 11.58
N MET A 228 34.93 -35.04 12.00
CA MET A 228 34.57 -35.26 13.41
C MET A 228 35.18 -36.56 13.98
N GLU A 229 35.60 -36.48 15.25
CA GLU A 229 36.17 -37.60 16.01
C GLU A 229 35.11 -38.52 16.65
N GLU A 230 33.88 -38.03 16.87
CA GLU A 230 32.78 -38.80 17.52
C GLU A 230 31.75 -39.33 16.51
N GLU A 231 31.27 -40.57 16.74
CA GLU A 231 30.58 -41.39 15.72
C GLU A 231 29.09 -41.09 15.44
N THR A 232 28.45 -40.12 16.11
CA THR A 232 27.02 -39.78 15.87
C THR A 232 26.73 -38.27 15.92
N ALA A 233 26.69 -37.62 14.76
CA ALA A 233 26.27 -36.23 14.57
C ALA A 233 25.08 -36.11 13.60
N LEU A 234 24.20 -35.15 13.83
CA LEU A 234 23.14 -34.75 12.88
C LEU A 234 23.56 -33.44 12.21
N HIS A 235 23.59 -33.44 10.87
CA HIS A 235 23.88 -32.24 10.07
C HIS A 235 22.58 -31.73 9.45
N LEU A 236 22.22 -30.49 9.73
CA LEU A 236 21.05 -29.81 9.19
C LEU A 236 21.53 -28.81 8.14
N VAL A 237 21.29 -29.11 6.87
CA VAL A 237 21.61 -28.22 5.76
C VAL A 237 20.34 -27.50 5.34
N SER A 238 20.22 -26.24 5.78
CA SER A 238 19.08 -25.35 5.49
C SER A 238 19.40 -24.48 4.29
N ASP A 239 19.12 -25.00 3.10
CA ASP A 239 19.18 -24.22 1.88
C ASP A 239 18.00 -23.29 1.75
N GLU A 240 18.25 -22.12 1.19
CA GLU A 240 17.19 -21.20 0.83
C GLU A 240 17.04 -21.20 -0.70
N GLN A 241 15.78 -21.07 -1.13
CA GLN A 241 15.33 -20.78 -2.50
C GLN A 241 15.74 -21.77 -3.59
N PHE A 242 14.75 -22.28 -4.31
CA PHE A 242 15.02 -22.91 -5.60
C PHE A 242 15.37 -21.83 -6.64
N ARG A 243 16.53 -21.94 -7.29
CA ARG A 243 17.01 -20.96 -8.29
C ARG A 243 16.35 -21.21 -9.64
N ASP A 244 15.22 -20.54 -9.92
CA ASP A 244 14.48 -20.60 -11.20
C ASP A 244 14.59 -19.28 -11.99
N GLU A 245 14.79 -19.37 -13.31
CA GLU A 245 14.83 -18.22 -14.24
C GLU A 245 13.46 -17.88 -14.86
N HIS A 246 12.38 -18.58 -14.49
CA HIS A 246 11.04 -18.32 -15.02
C HIS A 246 10.19 -17.48 -14.05
N PRO A 247 10.25 -16.14 -14.12
CA PRO A 247 9.44 -15.28 -13.26
C PRO A 247 7.95 -15.49 -13.56
N TRP A 248 7.15 -15.60 -12.50
CA TRP A 248 5.69 -15.65 -12.63
C TRP A 248 5.15 -14.26 -12.97
N LYS A 249 4.27 -14.17 -13.95
CA LYS A 249 3.63 -12.91 -14.35
C LYS A 249 2.15 -13.11 -14.54
N ALA A 250 1.37 -12.09 -14.21
CA ALA A 250 -0.06 -12.07 -14.47
C ALA A 250 -0.55 -10.67 -14.82
N ALA A 251 -1.81 -10.59 -15.21
CA ALA A 251 -2.51 -9.34 -15.44
C ALA A 251 -3.74 -9.20 -14.55
N GLY A 252 -4.16 -7.95 -14.35
CA GLY A 252 -5.34 -7.58 -13.58
C GLY A 252 -6.07 -6.39 -14.18
N VAL A 253 -7.21 -6.07 -13.57
CA VAL A 253 -8.05 -4.94 -13.95
C VAL A 253 -8.33 -4.08 -12.71
N ALA A 254 -8.25 -2.76 -12.86
CA ALA A 254 -8.58 -1.79 -11.84
C ALA A 254 -9.94 -1.15 -12.14
N ILE A 255 -10.86 -1.27 -11.19
CA ILE A 255 -12.18 -0.64 -11.26
C ILE A 255 -12.74 -0.43 -9.83
N PRO A 256 -13.26 0.77 -9.50
CA PRO A 256 -13.90 0.98 -8.21
C PRO A 256 -15.18 0.14 -8.07
N VAL A 257 -15.48 -0.35 -6.86
CA VAL A 257 -16.71 -1.12 -6.61
C VAL A 257 -17.93 -0.30 -6.99
N PHE A 258 -17.98 0.99 -6.63
CA PHE A 258 -19.13 1.85 -6.93
C PHE A 258 -19.41 1.99 -8.43
N SER A 259 -18.40 1.76 -9.27
CA SER A 259 -18.51 1.87 -10.73
C SER A 259 -19.11 0.64 -11.38
N LEU A 260 -19.14 -0.52 -10.70
CA LEU A 260 -19.69 -1.75 -11.27
C LEU A 260 -21.17 -1.56 -11.64
N ARG A 261 -21.59 -2.29 -12.67
CA ARG A 261 -22.97 -2.28 -13.15
C ARG A 261 -23.43 -3.70 -13.43
N SER A 262 -24.48 -4.14 -12.73
CA SER A 262 -25.24 -5.33 -13.08
C SER A 262 -26.68 -4.95 -13.45
N LYS A 263 -27.43 -5.91 -14.01
CA LYS A 263 -28.87 -5.73 -14.27
C LYS A 263 -29.67 -5.55 -12.97
N ASN A 264 -29.12 -6.01 -11.85
CA ASN A 264 -29.79 -6.04 -10.54
C ASN A 264 -29.25 -5.01 -9.54
N SER A 265 -28.22 -4.23 -9.86
CA SER A 265 -27.69 -3.18 -8.97
C SER A 265 -28.71 -2.07 -8.66
N LEU A 266 -28.56 -1.38 -7.52
CA LEU A 266 -29.32 -0.19 -7.16
C LEU A 266 -28.66 1.11 -7.66
N GLY A 267 -28.28 1.19 -8.93
CA GLY A 267 -27.66 2.40 -9.50
C GLY A 267 -26.23 2.69 -9.05
N VAL A 268 -25.62 1.79 -8.28
CA VAL A 268 -24.23 1.78 -7.85
C VAL A 268 -23.77 0.32 -7.82
N GLY A 269 -22.47 0.06 -8.02
CA GLY A 269 -21.95 -1.29 -7.82
C GLY A 269 -21.87 -1.66 -6.33
N GLU A 270 -22.22 -2.91 -6.03
CA GLU A 270 -22.33 -3.46 -4.67
C GLU A 270 -21.36 -4.64 -4.49
N PHE A 271 -21.11 -5.08 -3.25
CA PHE A 271 -20.11 -6.14 -3.01
C PHE A 271 -20.45 -7.45 -3.74
N LEU A 272 -21.72 -7.81 -3.86
CA LEU A 272 -22.11 -9.04 -4.59
C LEU A 272 -21.93 -8.90 -6.11
N ASP A 273 -21.89 -7.70 -6.67
CA ASP A 273 -21.59 -7.48 -8.09
C ASP A 273 -20.14 -7.86 -8.44
N LEU A 274 -19.22 -7.88 -7.45
CA LEU A 274 -17.85 -8.34 -7.65
C LEU A 274 -17.78 -9.78 -8.17
N LYS A 275 -18.76 -10.64 -7.85
CA LYS A 275 -18.81 -12.03 -8.34
C LYS A 275 -18.93 -12.08 -9.87
N LEU A 276 -19.73 -11.18 -10.45
CA LEU A 276 -19.85 -11.06 -11.91
C LEU A 276 -18.55 -10.52 -12.54
N MET A 277 -17.84 -9.63 -11.83
CA MET A 277 -16.52 -9.16 -12.27
C MET A 277 -15.47 -10.27 -12.21
N VAL A 278 -15.53 -11.15 -11.20
CA VAL A 278 -14.71 -12.35 -11.08
C VAL A 278 -14.99 -13.31 -12.23
N ASP A 279 -16.27 -13.54 -12.57
CA ASP A 279 -16.65 -14.39 -13.70
C ASP A 279 -16.05 -13.88 -15.01
N TRP A 280 -16.10 -12.57 -15.23
CA TRP A 280 -15.49 -11.93 -16.39
C TRP A 280 -13.96 -12.06 -16.38
N ALA A 281 -13.32 -11.73 -15.25
CA ALA A 281 -11.87 -11.85 -15.08
C ALA A 281 -11.38 -13.28 -15.39
N LYS A 282 -12.07 -14.28 -14.84
CA LYS A 282 -11.80 -15.70 -15.10
C LYS A 282 -12.00 -16.07 -16.57
N LYS A 283 -13.07 -15.58 -17.21
CA LYS A 283 -13.37 -15.86 -18.62
C LYS A 283 -12.23 -15.41 -19.55
N VAL A 284 -11.69 -14.21 -19.31
CA VAL A 284 -10.63 -13.63 -20.15
C VAL A 284 -9.22 -14.02 -19.68
N GLY A 285 -9.05 -14.52 -18.47
CA GLY A 285 -7.77 -14.99 -17.92
C GLY A 285 -7.02 -13.97 -17.06
N LEU A 286 -7.69 -12.90 -16.60
CA LEU A 286 -7.16 -11.98 -15.59
C LEU A 286 -7.12 -12.67 -14.21
N LYS A 287 -6.09 -12.37 -13.42
CA LYS A 287 -5.87 -13.00 -12.11
C LYS A 287 -6.10 -12.06 -10.93
N MET A 288 -6.38 -10.78 -11.18
CA MET A 288 -6.54 -9.76 -10.15
C MET A 288 -7.64 -8.77 -10.51
N ILE A 289 -8.44 -8.40 -9.51
CA ILE A 289 -9.33 -7.23 -9.53
C ILE A 289 -8.84 -6.26 -8.46
N GLN A 290 -8.44 -5.07 -8.88
CA GLN A 290 -8.08 -3.97 -7.99
C GLN A 290 -9.27 -3.03 -7.80
N VAL A 291 -9.59 -2.73 -6.54
CA VAL A 291 -10.64 -1.79 -6.15
C VAL A 291 -10.04 -0.58 -5.45
N LEU A 292 -10.80 0.52 -5.41
CA LEU A 292 -10.51 1.67 -4.57
C LEU A 292 -10.88 1.38 -3.10
N PRO A 293 -10.54 2.25 -2.14
CA PRO A 293 -10.93 2.08 -0.75
C PRO A 293 -12.45 1.87 -0.61
N VAL A 294 -12.83 0.94 0.26
CA VAL A 294 -14.24 0.53 0.49
C VAL A 294 -14.76 0.97 1.86
N ASN A 295 -13.99 1.80 2.56
CA ASN A 295 -14.28 2.25 3.91
C ASN A 295 -15.37 3.33 3.94
N ASP A 296 -16.05 3.43 5.08
CA ASP A 296 -17.12 4.40 5.26
C ASP A 296 -16.61 5.85 5.27
N THR A 297 -17.26 6.70 4.47
CA THR A 297 -16.93 8.11 4.24
C THR A 297 -18.14 9.03 4.53
N VAL A 298 -19.26 8.49 5.05
CA VAL A 298 -20.50 9.25 5.30
C VAL A 298 -20.30 10.25 6.44
N ALA A 299 -20.03 11.51 6.09
CA ALA A 299 -19.88 12.61 7.05
C ALA A 299 -21.05 13.60 7.00
N LEU A 300 -21.54 13.92 5.79
CA LEU A 300 -22.50 15.01 5.58
C LEU A 300 -23.87 14.54 5.04
N HIS A 301 -23.98 13.27 4.65
CA HIS A 301 -25.10 12.73 3.85
C HIS A 301 -25.27 13.45 2.50
N THR A 302 -24.15 13.90 1.92
CA THR A 302 -24.11 14.59 0.62
C THR A 302 -23.20 13.88 -0.38
N TRP A 303 -23.17 14.37 -1.63
CA TRP A 303 -22.29 13.80 -2.66
C TRP A 303 -20.79 13.99 -2.34
N LEU A 304 -20.44 14.92 -1.42
CA LEU A 304 -19.07 15.10 -0.94
C LEU A 304 -18.53 13.87 -0.21
N ASP A 305 -19.41 13.04 0.33
CA ASP A 305 -19.05 11.77 0.97
C ASP A 305 -18.59 10.72 -0.06
N SER A 306 -18.72 10.98 -1.37
CA SER A 306 -18.28 10.04 -2.41
C SER A 306 -16.76 9.85 -2.50
N TYR A 307 -15.96 10.68 -1.81
CA TYR A 307 -14.50 10.64 -1.86
C TYR A 307 -13.91 9.45 -1.06
N PRO A 308 -13.42 8.38 -1.71
CA PRO A 308 -13.07 7.12 -1.03
C PRO A 308 -11.89 7.22 -0.06
N TYR A 309 -11.01 8.23 -0.23
CA TYR A 309 -9.81 8.38 0.58
C TYR A 309 -10.03 9.19 1.87
N LYS A 310 -11.23 9.77 2.06
CA LYS A 310 -11.60 10.55 3.26
C LYS A 310 -12.48 9.73 4.21
N ALA A 311 -11.97 8.58 4.63
CA ALA A 311 -12.72 7.67 5.51
C ALA A 311 -12.99 8.30 6.89
N ILE A 312 -14.22 8.15 7.39
CA ILE A 312 -14.59 8.44 8.78
C ILE A 312 -14.27 7.27 9.71
N SER A 313 -13.96 6.10 9.17
CA SER A 313 -13.39 4.96 9.90
C SER A 313 -12.55 4.11 8.96
N VAL A 314 -11.33 3.74 9.36
CA VAL A 314 -10.48 2.82 8.57
C VAL A 314 -10.89 1.35 8.70
N PHE A 315 -11.86 1.04 9.57
CA PHE A 315 -12.33 -0.33 9.84
C PHE A 315 -13.72 -0.59 9.25
N ALA A 316 -14.62 0.39 9.35
CA ALA A 316 -15.99 0.24 8.87
C ALA A 316 -16.05 0.22 7.34
N LEU A 317 -16.89 -0.66 6.80
CA LEU A 317 -17.20 -0.75 5.37
C LEU A 317 -18.29 0.27 5.04
N HIS A 318 -18.25 0.83 3.83
CA HIS A 318 -19.21 1.84 3.43
C HIS A 318 -20.61 1.24 3.18
N PRO A 319 -21.70 1.79 3.77
CA PRO A 319 -23.06 1.31 3.55
C PRO A 319 -23.55 1.36 2.09
N ILE A 320 -22.89 2.13 1.21
CA ILE A 320 -23.27 2.22 -0.21
C ILE A 320 -23.05 0.90 -0.94
N TYR A 321 -22.15 0.02 -0.45
CA TYR A 321 -21.85 -1.26 -1.10
C TYR A 321 -22.78 -2.40 -0.68
N LEU A 322 -23.69 -2.16 0.26
CA LEU A 322 -24.62 -3.17 0.77
C LEU A 322 -25.66 -3.51 -0.28
N ASN A 323 -25.69 -4.75 -0.76
CA ASN A 323 -26.79 -5.25 -1.57
C ASN A 323 -28.02 -5.49 -0.70
N ILE A 324 -29.08 -4.72 -0.94
CA ILE A 324 -30.28 -4.75 -0.09
C ILE A 324 -31.19 -5.95 -0.37
N ASP A 325 -31.12 -6.55 -1.56
CA ASP A 325 -31.95 -7.74 -1.88
C ASP A 325 -31.52 -8.94 -1.03
N ALA A 326 -30.23 -9.04 -0.72
CA ALA A 326 -29.66 -10.07 0.14
C ALA A 326 -30.08 -9.94 1.63
N LEU A 327 -30.73 -8.84 2.03
CA LEU A 327 -31.28 -8.65 3.38
C LEU A 327 -32.72 -9.16 3.52
N GLY A 328 -33.40 -9.44 2.40
CA GLY A 328 -34.81 -9.83 2.38
C GLY A 328 -35.73 -8.74 1.82
N GLN A 329 -37.02 -8.85 2.12
CA GLN A 329 -38.07 -7.94 1.64
C GLN A 329 -38.82 -7.34 2.82
N LEU A 330 -39.23 -6.07 2.70
CA LEU A 330 -40.06 -5.42 3.70
C LEU A 330 -41.47 -6.03 3.71
N SER A 331 -42.05 -6.21 4.90
CA SER A 331 -43.43 -6.64 5.07
C SER A 331 -44.46 -5.65 4.47
N ALA A 332 -44.10 -4.36 4.42
CA ALA A 332 -44.93 -3.30 3.87
C ALA A 332 -44.82 -3.22 2.33
N ASN A 333 -45.68 -3.97 1.62
CA ASN A 333 -45.71 -4.08 0.16
C ASN A 333 -45.56 -2.75 -0.60
N VAL A 334 -46.27 -1.69 -0.20
CA VAL A 334 -46.21 -0.39 -0.89
C VAL A 334 -44.81 0.24 -0.79
N THR A 335 -44.16 0.16 0.37
CA THR A 335 -42.81 0.69 0.53
C THR A 335 -41.79 -0.14 -0.25
N GLN A 336 -41.95 -1.47 -0.26
CA GLN A 336 -41.13 -2.36 -1.07
C GLN A 336 -41.24 -2.02 -2.57
N GLU A 337 -42.46 -1.82 -3.09
CA GLU A 337 -42.69 -1.43 -4.48
C GLU A 337 -42.04 -0.08 -4.82
N ILE A 338 -42.11 0.90 -3.92
CA ILE A 338 -41.44 2.20 -4.11
C ILE A 338 -39.94 2.01 -4.25
N ILE A 339 -39.33 1.19 -3.38
CA ILE A 339 -37.88 0.92 -3.39
C ILE A 339 -37.47 0.21 -4.68
N LEU A 340 -38.23 -0.82 -5.10
CA LEU A 340 -37.98 -1.52 -6.37
C LEU A 340 -38.08 -0.59 -7.58
N ARG A 341 -39.08 0.30 -7.62
CA ARG A 341 -39.21 1.28 -8.70
C ARG A 341 -38.05 2.27 -8.73
N GLN A 342 -37.61 2.76 -7.57
CA GLN A 342 -36.46 3.66 -7.50
C GLN A 342 -35.15 2.96 -7.90
N LYS A 343 -34.98 1.69 -7.52
CA LYS A 343 -33.88 0.84 -7.94
C LYS A 343 -33.78 0.77 -9.47
N GLU A 344 -34.89 0.51 -10.16
CA GLU A 344 -34.93 0.52 -11.63
C GLU A 344 -34.56 1.87 -12.25
N ILE A 345 -35.06 2.98 -11.69
CA ILE A 345 -34.78 4.34 -12.18
C ILE A 345 -33.29 4.66 -12.02
N LEU A 346 -32.72 4.39 -10.85
CA LEU A 346 -31.31 4.65 -10.58
C LEU A 346 -30.40 3.73 -11.38
N ASN A 347 -30.76 2.46 -11.59
CA ASN A 347 -29.95 1.53 -12.37
C ASN A 347 -29.81 1.94 -13.85
N ARG A 348 -30.72 2.77 -14.37
CA ARG A 348 -30.65 3.32 -15.73
C ARG A 348 -29.73 4.53 -15.88
N LYS A 349 -29.34 5.20 -14.79
CA LYS A 349 -28.47 6.39 -14.87
C LYS A 349 -27.07 6.05 -15.38
N GLU A 350 -26.50 6.96 -16.18
CA GLU A 350 -25.16 6.79 -16.78
C GLU A 350 -24.01 6.99 -15.79
N ALA A 351 -24.28 7.67 -14.67
CA ALA A 351 -23.35 7.95 -13.59
C ALA A 351 -24.03 7.61 -12.25
N VAL A 352 -23.23 7.36 -11.22
CA VAL A 352 -23.72 7.07 -9.87
C VAL A 352 -24.40 8.33 -9.30
N ASP A 353 -25.65 8.19 -8.86
CA ASP A 353 -26.34 9.21 -8.06
C ASP A 353 -26.21 8.85 -6.59
N TYR A 354 -25.06 9.19 -6.03
CA TYR A 354 -24.63 8.78 -4.70
C TYR A 354 -25.65 9.12 -3.61
N GLN A 355 -26.15 10.36 -3.60
CA GLN A 355 -27.11 10.81 -2.59
C GLN A 355 -28.46 10.11 -2.72
N ALA A 356 -28.98 9.92 -3.94
CA ALA A 356 -30.26 9.23 -4.13
C ALA A 356 -30.17 7.75 -3.71
N VAL A 357 -29.06 7.08 -4.06
CA VAL A 357 -28.78 5.69 -3.65
C VAL A 357 -28.74 5.59 -2.13
N MET A 358 -27.92 6.42 -1.47
CA MET A 358 -27.78 6.41 -0.01
C MET A 358 -29.12 6.72 0.68
N LYS A 359 -29.91 7.67 0.17
CA LYS A 359 -31.24 7.97 0.72
C LYS A 359 -32.19 6.76 0.70
N ILE A 360 -32.17 5.97 -0.38
CA ILE A 360 -33.00 4.77 -0.49
C ILE A 360 -32.49 3.66 0.42
N LYS A 361 -31.18 3.41 0.43
CA LYS A 361 -30.58 2.40 1.31
C LYS A 361 -30.80 2.77 2.78
N SER A 362 -30.57 4.03 3.17
CA SER A 362 -30.90 4.61 4.48
C SER A 362 -32.30 4.28 4.95
N ARG A 363 -33.27 4.49 4.07
CA ARG A 363 -34.65 4.15 4.38
C ARG A 363 -34.87 2.64 4.50
N PHE A 364 -34.29 1.85 3.59
CA PHE A 364 -34.47 0.40 3.57
C PHE A 364 -33.89 -0.27 4.82
N TYR A 365 -32.62 -0.03 5.15
CA TYR A 365 -31.99 -0.75 6.27
C TYR A 365 -32.58 -0.36 7.63
N LYS A 366 -33.10 0.87 7.80
CA LYS A 366 -33.84 1.23 9.01
C LYS A 366 -35.14 0.42 9.14
N LEU A 367 -35.91 0.34 8.06
CA LEU A 367 -37.20 -0.37 8.07
C LEU A 367 -37.04 -1.88 8.21
N ILE A 368 -36.10 -2.52 7.50
CA ILE A 368 -35.89 -3.96 7.63
C ILE A 368 -35.33 -4.30 9.00
N PHE A 369 -34.44 -3.48 9.56
CA PHE A 369 -33.91 -3.68 10.90
C PHE A 369 -35.03 -3.62 11.96
N ASP A 370 -35.96 -2.66 11.85
CA ASP A 370 -37.12 -2.60 12.76
C ASP A 370 -37.97 -3.88 12.74
N GLU A 371 -38.06 -4.56 11.59
CA GLU A 371 -38.78 -5.83 11.43
C GLU A 371 -38.00 -7.02 12.03
N VAL A 372 -36.67 -7.04 11.92
CA VAL A 372 -35.84 -8.23 12.24
C VAL A 372 -34.94 -8.09 13.46
N LYS A 373 -34.90 -6.94 14.14
CA LYS A 373 -33.91 -6.64 15.19
C LYS A 373 -33.85 -7.67 16.31
N GLU A 374 -34.99 -8.18 16.78
CA GLU A 374 -35.04 -9.16 17.88
C GLU A 374 -34.39 -10.49 17.46
N GLU A 375 -34.66 -10.95 16.24
CA GLU A 375 -34.05 -12.15 15.67
C GLU A 375 -32.55 -11.93 15.42
N PHE A 376 -32.20 -10.78 14.84
CA PHE A 376 -30.82 -10.43 14.53
C PHE A 376 -29.92 -10.32 15.78
N LEU A 377 -30.38 -9.66 16.83
CA LEU A 377 -29.59 -9.52 18.07
C LEU A 377 -29.41 -10.87 18.80
N ALA A 378 -30.35 -11.80 18.59
CA ALA A 378 -30.27 -13.17 19.09
C ALA A 378 -29.40 -14.12 18.22
N ASP A 379 -29.01 -13.70 17.01
CA ASP A 379 -28.20 -14.50 16.08
C ASP A 379 -26.78 -14.73 16.64
N LYS A 380 -26.39 -16.00 16.72
CA LYS A 380 -25.09 -16.41 17.29
C LYS A 380 -23.89 -16.04 16.43
N ASP A 381 -24.06 -16.00 15.12
CA ASP A 381 -23.00 -15.59 14.19
C ASP A 381 -22.81 -14.07 14.25
N PHE A 382 -23.90 -13.30 14.40
CA PHE A 382 -23.80 -11.88 14.73
C PHE A 382 -23.10 -11.65 16.07
N GLN A 383 -23.50 -12.33 17.14
CA GLN A 383 -22.85 -12.17 18.46
C GLN A 383 -21.34 -12.49 18.40
N ARG A 384 -20.94 -13.50 17.61
CA ARG A 384 -19.52 -13.81 17.38
C ARG A 384 -18.82 -12.68 16.61
N PHE A 385 -19.44 -12.18 15.55
CA PHE A 385 -18.92 -11.05 14.77
C PHE A 385 -18.77 -9.80 15.65
N PHE A 386 -19.80 -9.45 16.41
CA PHE A 386 -19.79 -8.32 17.32
C PHE A 386 -18.65 -8.48 18.33
N LYS A 387 -18.52 -9.65 18.98
CA LYS A 387 -17.46 -9.86 19.97
C LYS A 387 -16.05 -9.76 19.38
N ALA A 388 -15.85 -10.23 18.15
CA ALA A 388 -14.58 -10.14 17.46
C ALA A 388 -14.22 -8.71 17.01
N ASN A 389 -15.22 -7.82 16.87
CA ASN A 389 -15.06 -6.47 16.33
C ASN A 389 -15.44 -5.35 17.32
N GLU A 390 -15.78 -5.70 18.55
CA GLU A 390 -16.37 -4.82 19.57
C GLU A 390 -15.56 -3.54 19.78
N GLU A 391 -14.23 -3.64 19.75
CA GLU A 391 -13.30 -2.53 19.96
C GLU A 391 -13.52 -1.35 18.99
N TRP A 392 -13.74 -1.62 17.70
CA TRP A 392 -13.95 -0.57 16.69
C TRP A 392 -15.43 -0.40 16.34
N LEU A 393 -16.22 -1.48 16.40
CA LEU A 393 -17.61 -1.50 15.95
C LEU A 393 -18.53 -0.70 16.88
N ARG A 394 -18.36 -0.84 18.20
CA ARG A 394 -19.16 -0.08 19.19
C ARG A 394 -18.91 1.43 19.06
N PRO A 395 -17.65 1.92 19.07
CA PRO A 395 -17.38 3.34 18.83
C PRO A 395 -17.86 3.85 17.47
N TYR A 396 -17.73 3.06 16.39
CA TYR A 396 -18.24 3.45 15.07
C TYR A 396 -19.77 3.64 15.05
N ALA A 397 -20.52 2.73 15.69
CA ALA A 397 -21.97 2.85 15.76
C ALA A 397 -22.40 4.06 16.60
N ALA A 398 -21.75 4.28 17.74
CA ALA A 398 -21.98 5.45 18.58
C ALA A 398 -21.64 6.76 17.82
N PHE A 399 -20.49 6.80 17.14
CA PHE A 399 -20.08 7.94 16.31
C PHE A 399 -21.11 8.23 15.21
N SER A 400 -21.60 7.20 14.52
CA SER A 400 -22.58 7.38 13.44
C SER A 400 -23.91 7.95 13.97
N TYR A 401 -24.36 7.46 15.13
CA TYR A 401 -25.53 8.00 15.83
C TYR A 401 -25.30 9.45 16.27
N LEU A 402 -24.15 9.77 16.88
CA LEU A 402 -23.82 11.11 17.36
C LEU A 402 -23.67 12.11 16.21
N ARG A 403 -23.06 11.71 15.09
CA ARG A 403 -23.02 12.49 13.84
C ARG A 403 -24.42 12.89 13.41
N ASP A 404 -25.36 11.95 13.40
CA ASP A 404 -26.72 12.20 12.95
C ASP A 404 -27.53 13.02 13.98
N LEU A 405 -27.25 12.85 15.28
CA LEU A 405 -27.86 13.62 16.36
C LEU A 405 -27.45 15.10 16.34
N TYR A 406 -26.15 15.36 16.13
CA TYR A 406 -25.59 16.72 16.13
C TYR A 406 -25.51 17.35 14.73
N GLY A 407 -25.71 16.57 13.66
CA GLY A 407 -25.65 17.05 12.27
C GLY A 407 -24.23 17.33 11.77
N THR A 408 -23.19 16.89 12.47
CA THR A 408 -21.78 17.13 12.13
C THR A 408 -20.90 15.98 12.61
N THR A 409 -19.84 15.66 11.88
CA THR A 409 -18.78 14.75 12.34
C THR A 409 -17.77 15.43 13.25
N ASP A 410 -17.77 16.77 13.33
CA ASP A 410 -16.88 17.49 14.23
C ASP A 410 -17.28 17.21 15.68
N TYR A 411 -16.64 16.18 16.24
CA TYR A 411 -16.96 15.67 17.57
C TYR A 411 -16.77 16.72 18.66
N ARG A 412 -15.97 17.77 18.42
CA ARG A 412 -15.79 18.89 19.37
C ARG A 412 -17.10 19.62 19.66
N GLU A 413 -18.08 19.52 18.77
CA GLU A 413 -19.41 20.10 18.94
C GLU A 413 -20.37 19.19 19.73
N TRP A 414 -20.00 17.95 20.06
CA TRP A 414 -20.88 16.96 20.69
C TRP A 414 -20.98 17.05 22.22
N HIS A 415 -20.68 18.23 22.78
CA HIS A 415 -20.75 18.51 24.22
C HIS A 415 -20.03 17.46 25.08
N GLU A 416 -20.76 16.65 25.85
CA GLU A 416 -20.19 15.62 26.72
C GLU A 416 -19.53 14.47 25.96
N TYR A 417 -19.82 14.29 24.66
CA TYR A 417 -19.18 13.28 23.81
C TYR A 417 -17.98 13.84 23.01
N ALA A 418 -17.57 15.08 23.27
CA ALA A 418 -16.44 15.70 22.56
C ALA A 418 -15.11 14.99 22.80
N GLU A 419 -14.93 14.44 24.00
CA GLU A 419 -13.82 13.55 24.32
C GLU A 419 -14.33 12.12 24.38
N PHE A 420 -13.58 11.19 23.77
CA PHE A 420 -13.93 9.78 23.78
C PHE A 420 -13.74 9.18 25.18
N ASP A 421 -14.81 8.60 25.73
CA ASP A 421 -14.79 7.86 27.00
C ASP A 421 -15.43 6.49 26.83
N VAL A 422 -14.67 5.44 27.12
CA VAL A 422 -15.11 4.05 26.90
C VAL A 422 -16.38 3.73 27.70
N GLN A 423 -16.47 4.16 28.96
CA GLN A 423 -17.62 3.84 29.83
C GLN A 423 -18.88 4.55 29.35
N ARG A 424 -18.76 5.83 28.98
CA ARG A 424 -19.87 6.62 28.42
C ARG A 424 -20.41 6.00 27.13
N ILE A 425 -19.52 5.50 26.26
CA ILE A 425 -19.95 4.82 25.03
C ILE A 425 -20.56 3.45 25.34
N GLU A 426 -20.06 2.72 26.33
CA GLU A 426 -20.72 1.49 26.80
C GLU A 426 -22.13 1.76 27.31
N GLU A 427 -22.34 2.81 28.11
CA GLU A 427 -23.64 3.24 28.62
C GLU A 427 -24.59 3.68 27.49
N LEU A 428 -24.11 4.50 26.55
CA LEU A 428 -24.88 4.95 25.40
C LEU A 428 -25.35 3.78 24.51
N THR A 429 -24.57 2.71 24.45
CA THR A 429 -24.83 1.55 23.59
C THR A 429 -25.50 0.37 24.31
N GLN A 430 -26.01 0.55 25.52
CA GLN A 430 -26.76 -0.49 26.23
C GLN A 430 -28.14 -0.73 25.59
N GLU A 431 -28.53 -2.00 25.48
CA GLU A 431 -29.84 -2.43 24.95
C GLU A 431 -31.05 -1.84 25.70
N SER A 432 -30.85 -1.46 26.97
CA SER A 432 -31.87 -0.85 27.83
C SER A 432 -32.20 0.61 27.47
N THR A 433 -31.36 1.28 26.67
CA THR A 433 -31.54 2.69 26.32
C THR A 433 -32.54 2.88 25.17
N PRO A 434 -33.31 3.98 25.16
CA PRO A 434 -34.28 4.23 24.09
C PRO A 434 -33.63 4.48 22.72
N HIS A 435 -32.36 4.91 22.70
CA HIS A 435 -31.60 5.19 21.47
C HIS A 435 -30.91 3.96 20.89
N PHE A 436 -30.90 2.83 21.61
CA PHE A 436 -30.22 1.61 21.18
C PHE A 436 -30.60 1.15 19.76
N PRO A 437 -31.88 1.16 19.33
CA PRO A 437 -32.22 0.75 17.96
C PRO A 437 -31.56 1.62 16.87
N ASP A 438 -31.47 2.93 17.09
CA ASP A 438 -30.82 3.86 16.15
C ASP A 438 -29.29 3.70 16.12
N ILE A 439 -28.70 3.07 17.13
CA ILE A 439 -27.28 2.68 17.17
C ILE A 439 -27.08 1.29 16.57
N ALA A 440 -27.88 0.32 16.99
CA ALA A 440 -27.75 -1.10 16.67
C ALA A 440 -27.97 -1.40 15.18
N VAL A 441 -28.71 -0.54 14.46
CA VAL A 441 -28.81 -0.60 13.00
C VAL A 441 -27.43 -0.52 12.32
N HIS A 442 -26.46 0.18 12.91
CA HIS A 442 -25.09 0.22 12.38
C HIS A 442 -24.35 -1.10 12.56
N TYR A 443 -24.64 -1.86 13.64
CA TYR A 443 -24.12 -3.23 13.80
C TYR A 443 -24.67 -4.15 12.72
N PHE A 444 -25.98 -4.04 12.46
CA PHE A 444 -26.66 -4.77 11.39
C PHE A 444 -26.03 -4.49 10.02
N ILE A 445 -25.87 -3.21 9.66
CA ILE A 445 -25.26 -2.80 8.39
C ILE A 445 -23.84 -3.36 8.25
N GLN A 446 -22.98 -3.19 9.26
CA GLN A 446 -21.58 -3.65 9.19
C GLN A 446 -21.46 -5.18 9.16
N TYR A 447 -22.31 -5.91 9.88
CA TYR A 447 -22.35 -7.38 9.83
C TYR A 447 -22.71 -7.88 8.43
N HIS A 448 -23.74 -7.30 7.80
CA HIS A 448 -24.14 -7.73 6.46
C HIS A 448 -23.15 -7.29 5.37
N LEU A 449 -22.54 -6.11 5.48
CA LEU A 449 -21.43 -5.70 4.62
C LEU A 449 -20.25 -6.67 4.72
N HIS A 450 -19.87 -7.06 5.94
CA HIS A 450 -18.83 -8.05 6.18
C HIS A 450 -19.15 -9.38 5.49
N LYS A 451 -20.37 -9.91 5.68
CA LYS A 451 -20.79 -11.16 5.02
C LYS A 451 -20.71 -11.08 3.49
N GLN A 452 -21.21 -9.99 2.90
CA GLN A 452 -21.26 -9.86 1.44
C GLN A 452 -19.87 -9.66 0.83
N LEU A 453 -19.00 -8.86 1.44
CA LEU A 453 -17.63 -8.69 0.96
C LEU A 453 -16.80 -9.96 1.16
N LEU A 454 -16.96 -10.65 2.30
CA LEU A 454 -16.29 -11.92 2.54
C LEU A 454 -16.74 -12.98 1.52
N GLU A 455 -18.04 -13.10 1.25
CA GLU A 455 -18.57 -13.99 0.21
C GLU A 455 -17.96 -13.69 -1.17
N ALA A 456 -17.92 -12.42 -1.57
CA ALA A 456 -17.32 -12.04 -2.85
C ALA A 456 -15.80 -12.33 -2.89
N SER A 457 -15.10 -12.14 -1.77
CA SER A 457 -13.67 -12.40 -1.65
C SER A 457 -13.36 -13.90 -1.72
N GLU A 458 -14.09 -14.73 -0.99
CA GLU A 458 -13.98 -16.19 -1.07
C GLU A 458 -14.32 -16.70 -2.47
N TYR A 459 -15.36 -16.16 -3.10
CA TYR A 459 -15.70 -16.48 -4.49
C TYR A 459 -14.58 -16.14 -5.47
N ALA A 460 -13.89 -15.00 -5.30
CA ALA A 460 -12.74 -14.64 -6.10
C ALA A 460 -11.61 -15.67 -5.93
N ARG A 461 -11.26 -16.00 -4.68
CA ARG A 461 -10.21 -16.97 -4.34
C ARG A 461 -10.50 -18.35 -4.94
N ASP A 462 -11.72 -18.84 -4.80
CA ASP A 462 -12.16 -20.13 -5.36
C ASP A 462 -12.09 -20.18 -6.89
N ASN A 463 -12.14 -19.02 -7.54
CA ASN A 463 -12.05 -18.88 -8.99
C ASN A 463 -10.64 -18.53 -9.50
N GLY A 464 -9.63 -18.53 -8.61
CA GLY A 464 -8.25 -18.22 -8.99
C GLY A 464 -8.05 -16.74 -9.35
N VAL A 465 -8.82 -15.84 -8.73
CA VAL A 465 -8.72 -14.39 -8.88
C VAL A 465 -8.48 -13.77 -7.51
N VAL A 466 -7.50 -12.88 -7.39
CA VAL A 466 -7.22 -12.17 -6.13
C VAL A 466 -7.89 -10.81 -6.10
N LEU A 467 -8.35 -10.40 -4.92
CA LEU A 467 -8.81 -9.02 -4.71
C LEU A 467 -7.66 -8.17 -4.17
N LYS A 468 -7.39 -7.06 -4.86
CA LYS A 468 -6.42 -6.04 -4.47
C LYS A 468 -7.13 -4.83 -3.91
N GLY A 469 -7.03 -4.65 -2.58
CA GLY A 469 -7.55 -3.46 -1.90
C GLY A 469 -6.63 -2.25 -2.05
N ASP A 470 -7.07 -1.12 -1.54
CA ASP A 470 -6.32 0.13 -1.49
C ASP A 470 -6.45 0.76 -0.10
N ILE A 471 -5.32 1.21 0.45
CA ILE A 471 -5.21 1.74 1.81
C ILE A 471 -4.81 3.21 1.71
N PRO A 472 -5.75 4.15 1.96
CA PRO A 472 -5.44 5.57 2.03
C PRO A 472 -4.34 5.85 3.06
N ILE A 473 -3.42 6.75 2.74
CA ILE A 473 -2.40 7.17 3.71
C ILE A 473 -2.99 7.95 4.89
N GLY A 474 -4.14 8.60 4.71
CA GLY A 474 -4.75 9.46 5.72
C GLY A 474 -6.07 8.94 6.27
N ILE A 475 -6.61 9.71 7.21
CA ILE A 475 -7.98 9.59 7.73
C ILE A 475 -8.67 10.95 7.62
N SER A 476 -10.01 10.98 7.66
CA SER A 476 -10.70 12.25 7.91
C SER A 476 -10.30 12.80 9.28
N ARG A 477 -10.09 14.11 9.38
CA ARG A 477 -9.78 14.81 10.65
C ARG A 477 -10.86 14.57 11.71
N PHE A 478 -12.10 14.52 11.26
CA PHE A 478 -13.28 14.31 12.08
C PHE A 478 -13.79 12.88 11.85
N SER A 479 -13.00 11.91 12.30
CA SER A 479 -13.26 10.47 12.14
C SER A 479 -13.35 9.79 13.50
N VAL A 480 -13.89 8.57 13.51
CA VAL A 480 -13.87 7.67 14.68
C VAL A 480 -12.45 7.46 15.17
N ASP A 481 -11.50 7.29 14.26
CA ASP A 481 -10.08 7.06 14.57
C ASP A 481 -9.44 8.26 15.30
N ALA A 482 -9.68 9.49 14.81
CA ALA A 482 -9.18 10.71 15.47
C ALA A 482 -9.88 11.00 16.80
N TRP A 483 -11.16 10.64 16.92
CA TRP A 483 -11.92 10.80 18.16
C TRP A 483 -11.46 9.81 19.24
N MET A 484 -11.22 8.54 18.89
CA MET A 484 -10.77 7.51 19.83
C MET A 484 -9.29 7.64 20.21
N TYR A 485 -8.44 8.07 19.28
CA TYR A 485 -6.99 8.08 19.46
C TYR A 485 -6.36 9.42 19.05
N PRO A 486 -6.78 10.55 19.64
CA PRO A 486 -6.33 11.87 19.21
C PRO A 486 -4.81 12.07 19.34
N ASP A 487 -4.16 11.38 20.28
CA ASP A 487 -2.71 11.39 20.52
C ASP A 487 -1.89 10.77 19.37
N LYS A 488 -2.52 9.91 18.57
CA LYS A 488 -1.88 9.26 17.41
C LYS A 488 -1.79 10.16 16.17
N PHE A 489 -2.40 11.36 16.19
CA PHE A 489 -2.48 12.26 15.05
C PHE A 489 -2.11 13.70 15.41
N ASN A 490 -1.45 14.41 14.50
CA ASN A 490 -1.21 15.84 14.63
C ASN A 490 -2.41 16.61 14.05
N LEU A 491 -3.40 16.90 14.89
CA LEU A 491 -4.67 17.53 14.48
C LEU A 491 -4.55 19.02 14.13
N GLU A 492 -3.39 19.65 14.37
CA GLU A 492 -3.07 21.03 13.94
C GLU A 492 -2.29 21.05 12.62
N SER A 493 -2.16 19.91 11.95
CA SER A 493 -1.43 19.76 10.69
C SER A 493 -2.29 19.11 9.62
N GLN A 494 -1.88 19.27 8.36
CA GLN A 494 -2.55 18.74 7.17
C GLN A 494 -1.52 18.06 6.26
N ALA A 495 -1.81 16.85 5.79
CA ALA A 495 -1.02 16.17 4.78
C ALA A 495 -1.32 16.73 3.39
N GLY A 496 -0.30 16.73 2.53
CA GLY A 496 -0.43 17.18 1.16
C GLY A 496 0.72 16.74 0.27
N ALA A 497 0.92 17.48 -0.81
CA ALA A 497 2.07 17.37 -1.70
C ALA A 497 2.65 18.76 -1.99
N PRO A 498 3.98 18.87 -2.14
CA PRO A 498 4.60 20.10 -2.60
C PRO A 498 4.16 20.42 -4.04
N PRO A 499 4.41 21.66 -4.52
CA PRO A 499 4.24 21.99 -5.93
C PRO A 499 4.96 21.01 -6.88
N ASP A 500 4.28 20.63 -7.95
CA ASP A 500 4.79 19.75 -9.00
C ASP A 500 4.33 20.19 -10.41
N ALA A 501 4.59 19.37 -11.43
CA ALA A 501 4.21 19.67 -12.81
C ALA A 501 2.68 19.72 -13.04
N PHE A 502 1.87 19.18 -12.12
CA PHE A 502 0.42 19.11 -12.21
C PHE A 502 -0.27 20.17 -11.32
N SER A 503 0.38 20.62 -10.23
CA SER A 503 -0.11 21.68 -9.35
C SER A 503 1.00 22.66 -8.94
N LEU A 504 0.90 23.91 -9.41
CA LEU A 504 1.87 24.97 -9.09
C LEU A 504 1.84 25.43 -7.62
N THR A 505 0.72 25.22 -6.93
CA THR A 505 0.52 25.60 -5.52
C THR A 505 0.59 24.39 -4.59
N GLY A 506 0.99 23.22 -5.09
CA GLY A 506 0.91 21.96 -4.35
C GLY A 506 -0.53 21.49 -4.12
N GLN A 507 -0.69 20.47 -3.29
CA GLN A 507 -2.00 19.91 -2.96
C GLN A 507 -2.17 19.85 -1.45
N ASN A 508 -3.35 20.19 -0.96
CA ASN A 508 -3.72 20.02 0.44
C ASN A 508 -4.83 18.98 0.53
N TRP A 509 -4.50 17.81 1.07
CA TRP A 509 -5.45 16.69 1.21
C TRP A 509 -6.28 16.79 2.50
N GLN A 510 -5.95 17.74 3.39
CA GLN A 510 -6.66 18.08 4.62
C GLN A 510 -6.66 16.98 5.71
N PHE A 511 -6.01 15.84 5.47
CA PHE A 511 -5.86 14.77 6.46
C PHE A 511 -4.87 15.19 7.55
N PRO A 512 -5.07 14.85 8.84
CA PRO A 512 -4.03 15.04 9.84
C PRO A 512 -2.82 14.13 9.54
N THR A 513 -1.62 14.57 9.93
CA THR A 513 -0.42 13.73 9.86
C THR A 513 -0.34 12.81 11.08
N TYR A 514 0.51 11.79 11.01
CA TYR A 514 0.68 10.82 12.10
C TYR A 514 1.67 11.32 13.16
N ASN A 515 1.34 11.07 14.42
CA ASN A 515 2.30 11.12 15.52
C ASN A 515 3.06 9.79 15.59
N TRP A 516 4.00 9.60 14.67
CA TRP A 516 4.81 8.38 14.59
C TRP A 516 5.55 8.04 15.90
N PRO A 517 6.13 9.00 16.64
CA PRO A 517 6.72 8.72 17.95
C PRO A 517 5.75 8.10 18.95
N GLU A 518 4.51 8.58 19.01
CA GLU A 518 3.48 8.00 19.89
C GLU A 518 3.12 6.58 19.45
N MET A 519 2.87 6.39 18.15
CA MET A 519 2.57 5.07 17.60
C MET A 519 3.71 4.06 17.79
N ALA A 520 4.97 4.51 17.83
CA ALA A 520 6.11 3.62 18.05
C ALA A 520 6.08 2.96 19.45
N LYS A 521 5.48 3.61 20.46
CA LYS A 521 5.44 3.10 21.85
C LYS A 521 4.67 1.79 22.00
N ASP A 522 3.66 1.56 21.15
CA ASP A 522 2.83 0.34 21.14
C ASP A 522 3.15 -0.59 19.95
N GLN A 523 4.31 -0.39 19.32
CA GLN A 523 4.75 -1.08 18.09
C GLN A 523 3.72 -0.93 16.97
N TYR A 524 3.22 0.29 16.77
CA TYR A 524 2.29 0.66 15.70
C TYR A 524 1.00 -0.17 15.73
N ALA A 525 0.44 -0.41 16.91
CA ALA A 525 -0.71 -1.30 17.11
C ALA A 525 -1.91 -0.92 16.23
N TRP A 526 -2.21 0.38 16.09
CA TRP A 526 -3.29 0.87 15.24
C TRP A 526 -3.10 0.47 13.77
N TRP A 527 -1.90 0.69 13.21
CA TRP A 527 -1.57 0.29 11.84
C TRP A 527 -1.61 -1.23 11.64
N ARG A 528 -1.09 -2.00 12.60
CA ARG A 528 -1.14 -3.47 12.53
C ARG A 528 -2.59 -3.98 12.53
N LYS A 529 -3.46 -3.46 13.39
CA LYS A 529 -4.89 -3.80 13.42
C LYS A 529 -5.58 -3.42 12.11
N ARG A 530 -5.26 -2.25 11.54
CA ARG A 530 -5.75 -1.81 10.23
C ARG A 530 -5.38 -2.82 9.13
N MET A 531 -4.12 -3.28 9.08
CA MET A 531 -3.70 -4.31 8.12
C MET A 531 -4.44 -5.63 8.35
N GLN A 532 -4.54 -6.08 9.61
CA GLN A 532 -5.23 -7.32 9.97
C GLN A 532 -6.68 -7.30 9.53
N LYS A 533 -7.41 -6.20 9.76
CA LYS A 533 -8.80 -6.07 9.32
C LYS A 533 -8.94 -6.19 7.80
N MET A 534 -8.05 -5.54 7.04
CA MET A 534 -8.05 -5.61 5.58
C MET A 534 -7.79 -7.03 5.06
N SER A 535 -6.97 -7.83 5.76
CA SER A 535 -6.63 -9.20 5.35
C SER A 535 -7.79 -10.20 5.43
N GLU A 536 -8.90 -9.83 6.07
CA GLU A 536 -10.13 -10.63 6.01
C GLU A 536 -10.66 -10.71 4.56
N TYR A 537 -10.55 -9.60 3.81
CA TYR A 537 -11.19 -9.43 2.50
C TYR A 537 -10.20 -9.50 1.33
N PHE A 538 -8.99 -8.95 1.50
CA PHE A 538 -8.05 -8.77 0.39
C PHE A 538 -6.84 -9.70 0.50
N ASP A 539 -6.28 -10.09 -0.65
CA ASP A 539 -5.04 -10.87 -0.71
C ASP A 539 -3.83 -9.99 -1.04
N VAL A 540 -4.09 -8.86 -1.72
CA VAL A 540 -3.11 -7.83 -2.09
C VAL A 540 -3.62 -6.49 -1.61
N TYR A 541 -2.72 -5.57 -1.27
CA TYR A 541 -3.11 -4.18 -1.06
C TYR A 541 -2.13 -3.20 -1.68
N ARG A 542 -2.66 -2.06 -2.11
CA ARG A 542 -1.90 -0.85 -2.36
C ARG A 542 -1.78 -0.06 -1.07
N ILE A 543 -0.56 0.37 -0.73
CA ILE A 543 -0.34 1.48 0.19
C ILE A 543 -0.32 2.75 -0.66
N ASP A 544 -1.37 3.55 -0.54
CA ASP A 544 -1.42 4.89 -1.11
C ASP A 544 -0.30 5.74 -0.49
N HIS A 545 0.40 6.51 -1.32
CA HIS A 545 1.48 7.41 -0.93
C HIS A 545 2.47 6.78 0.07
N ILE A 546 3.13 5.67 -0.32
CA ILE A 546 4.07 4.95 0.56
C ILE A 546 5.22 5.86 1.05
N LEU A 547 5.46 6.96 0.33
CA LEU A 547 6.38 8.02 0.75
C LEU A 547 6.08 8.52 2.16
N GLY A 548 4.82 8.55 2.61
CA GLY A 548 4.40 8.97 3.96
C GLY A 548 5.05 8.21 5.12
N PHE A 549 5.61 7.01 4.87
CA PHE A 549 6.39 6.26 5.86
C PHE A 549 7.85 6.71 5.96
N PHE A 550 8.37 7.33 4.91
CA PHE A 550 9.68 7.98 4.87
C PHE A 550 9.56 9.40 5.40
N ARG A 551 8.58 10.14 4.85
CA ARG A 551 8.29 11.54 5.08
C ARG A 551 6.95 11.94 4.48
N ILE A 552 6.28 12.91 5.06
CA ILE A 552 5.05 13.49 4.52
C ILE A 552 5.23 14.98 4.32
N TRP A 553 4.60 15.56 3.30
CA TRP A 553 4.49 17.00 3.18
C TRP A 553 3.40 17.48 4.15
N GLU A 554 3.82 18.23 5.16
CA GLU A 554 3.00 18.72 6.24
C GLU A 554 2.74 20.22 6.06
N ILE A 555 1.46 20.58 6.10
CA ILE A 555 0.93 21.92 5.89
C ILE A 555 0.21 22.35 7.17
N PRO A 556 0.64 23.42 7.84
CA PRO A 556 -0.09 24.00 8.97
C PRO A 556 -1.58 24.32 8.66
N VAL A 557 -2.47 24.21 9.64
CA VAL A 557 -3.94 24.38 9.44
C VAL A 557 -4.36 25.79 9.00
N GLU A 558 -3.54 26.79 9.27
CA GLU A 558 -3.71 28.17 8.83
C GLU A 558 -3.51 28.37 7.32
N HIS A 559 -2.91 27.39 6.64
CA HIS A 559 -2.74 27.38 5.18
C HIS A 559 -3.83 26.53 4.50
N VAL A 560 -4.27 27.01 3.33
CA VAL A 560 -5.32 26.43 2.50
C VAL A 560 -4.71 25.64 1.34
N ASP A 561 -3.72 26.21 0.65
CA ASP A 561 -2.95 25.50 -0.40
C ASP A 561 -1.75 24.72 0.18
N GLY A 562 -0.99 24.05 -0.70
CA GLY A 562 0.15 23.22 -0.31
C GLY A 562 1.51 23.92 -0.35
N LEU A 563 1.60 25.17 -0.78
CA LEU A 563 2.89 25.81 -1.08
C LEU A 563 3.72 26.10 0.18
N LEU A 564 3.04 26.44 1.27
CA LEU A 564 3.65 26.76 2.57
C LEU A 564 3.74 25.56 3.52
N GLY A 565 3.89 24.36 2.96
CA GLY A 565 4.24 23.16 3.73
C GLY A 565 5.75 22.92 3.85
N TYR A 566 6.11 21.85 4.56
CA TYR A 566 7.47 21.36 4.71
C TYR A 566 7.47 19.83 4.87
N PHE A 567 8.62 19.18 4.74
CA PHE A 567 8.69 17.73 5.00
C PHE A 567 8.74 17.42 6.49
N ASN A 568 7.92 16.45 6.92
CA ASN A 568 7.93 15.91 8.27
C ASN A 568 8.14 14.38 8.22
N PRO A 569 9.17 13.82 8.85
CA PRO A 569 10.26 14.55 9.52
C PRO A 569 11.24 15.17 8.53
N SER A 570 11.99 16.17 8.97
CA SER A 570 13.08 16.79 8.20
C SER A 570 14.23 17.21 9.11
N MET A 571 15.37 17.53 8.49
CA MET A 571 16.55 18.14 9.09
C MET A 571 16.62 19.60 8.63
N PRO A 572 15.94 20.53 9.32
CA PRO A 572 15.96 21.95 8.97
C PRO A 572 17.37 22.55 9.10
N PHE A 573 17.57 23.75 8.53
CA PHE A 573 18.81 24.51 8.68
C PHE A 573 18.75 25.39 9.92
N HIS A 574 19.78 25.32 10.77
CA HIS A 574 19.92 26.25 11.89
C HIS A 574 20.44 27.62 11.44
N LYS A 575 20.14 28.69 12.18
CA LYS A 575 20.63 30.06 11.90
C LYS A 575 22.15 30.11 11.71
N ASP A 576 22.89 29.43 12.58
CA ASP A 576 24.35 29.38 12.53
C ASP A 576 24.84 28.65 11.28
N GLU A 577 24.13 27.61 10.83
CA GLU A 577 24.43 26.89 9.59
C GLU A 577 24.22 27.82 8.39
N LEU A 578 23.09 28.52 8.31
CA LEU A 578 22.80 29.49 7.24
C LEU A 578 23.88 30.59 7.18
N THR A 579 24.25 31.14 8.33
CA THR A 579 25.30 32.17 8.44
C THR A 579 26.65 31.63 7.99
N SER A 580 27.03 30.42 8.41
CA SER A 580 28.29 29.78 8.01
C SER A 580 28.36 29.45 6.52
N ARG A 581 27.19 29.23 5.87
CA ARG A 581 27.04 29.05 4.43
C ARG A 581 26.96 30.37 3.65
N GLY A 582 27.19 31.50 4.31
CA GLY A 582 27.29 32.82 3.69
C GLY A 582 25.95 33.51 3.43
N ILE A 583 24.88 33.11 4.13
CA ILE A 583 23.58 33.78 4.08
C ILE A 583 23.39 34.54 5.38
N TRP A 584 23.35 35.87 5.30
CA TRP A 584 23.01 36.71 6.44
C TRP A 584 21.54 36.50 6.81
N PHE A 585 21.29 35.98 8.00
CA PHE A 585 19.94 35.63 8.43
C PHE A 585 19.21 36.84 9.02
N ASP A 586 18.20 37.32 8.29
CA ASP A 586 17.23 38.32 8.74
C ASP A 586 15.83 37.70 8.73
N TYR A 587 15.25 37.49 9.92
CA TYR A 587 13.97 36.83 10.07
C TYR A 587 12.83 37.60 9.37
N ASP A 588 12.80 38.92 9.49
CA ASP A 588 11.74 39.74 8.90
C ASP A 588 11.84 39.75 7.36
N ARG A 589 13.06 39.68 6.81
CA ARG A 589 13.27 39.65 5.37
C ARG A 589 13.03 38.27 4.74
N LEU A 590 13.39 37.20 5.44
CA LEU A 590 13.44 35.85 4.86
C LEU A 590 12.26 34.96 5.26
N CYS A 591 11.62 35.22 6.41
CA CYS A 591 10.57 34.36 6.96
C CYS A 591 9.18 35.01 7.01
N LYS A 592 9.09 36.35 6.86
CA LYS A 592 7.80 37.05 6.76
C LYS A 592 7.50 37.44 5.32
N PRO A 593 6.21 37.55 4.92
CA PRO A 593 5.82 37.98 3.58
C PRO A 593 6.48 39.31 3.21
N TYR A 594 7.31 39.30 2.16
CA TYR A 594 8.04 40.49 1.71
C TYR A 594 7.30 41.17 0.56
N ILE A 595 6.28 41.96 0.88
CA ILE A 595 5.35 42.55 -0.10
C ILE A 595 5.80 43.97 -0.48
N ARG A 596 6.01 44.20 -1.78
CA ARG A 596 6.42 45.49 -2.34
C ARG A 596 5.40 46.04 -3.33
N GLU A 597 5.38 47.37 -3.45
CA GLU A 597 4.44 48.11 -4.31
C GLU A 597 4.32 47.58 -5.74
N HIS A 598 5.44 47.23 -6.39
CA HIS A 598 5.40 46.73 -7.78
C HIS A 598 4.71 45.37 -7.90
N MET A 599 4.82 44.50 -6.89
CA MET A 599 4.14 43.20 -6.87
C MET A 599 2.62 43.40 -6.85
N LEU A 600 2.15 44.40 -6.10
CA LEU A 600 0.72 44.72 -6.03
C LEU A 600 0.21 45.26 -7.37
N ALA A 601 1.01 46.07 -8.06
CA ALA A 601 0.68 46.54 -9.41
C ALA A 601 0.62 45.38 -10.42
N ASP A 602 1.59 44.46 -10.37
CA ASP A 602 1.68 43.32 -11.26
C ASP A 602 0.51 42.32 -11.06
N LEU A 603 0.09 42.08 -9.81
CA LEU A 603 -0.94 41.09 -9.48
C LEU A 603 -2.38 41.63 -9.58
N PHE A 604 -2.62 42.86 -9.16
CA PHE A 604 -3.98 43.39 -8.99
C PHE A 604 -4.36 44.51 -9.96
N GLY A 605 -3.41 45.11 -10.68
CA GLY A 605 -3.70 46.16 -11.65
C GLY A 605 -4.54 47.30 -11.05
N GLU A 606 -5.75 47.50 -11.59
CA GLU A 606 -6.67 48.56 -11.15
C GLU A 606 -7.26 48.33 -9.75
N GLU A 607 -7.34 47.09 -9.28
CA GLU A 607 -7.91 46.74 -7.96
C GLU A 607 -6.93 46.95 -6.80
N ARG A 608 -5.69 47.32 -7.10
CA ARG A 608 -4.60 47.50 -6.14
C ARG A 608 -4.98 48.34 -4.93
N ASN A 609 -5.62 49.50 -5.15
CA ASN A 609 -5.95 50.42 -4.06
C ASN A 609 -6.98 49.80 -3.10
N HIS A 610 -7.97 49.08 -3.63
CA HIS A 610 -8.94 48.36 -2.82
C HIS A 610 -8.26 47.25 -1.99
N VAL A 611 -7.30 46.54 -2.59
CA VAL A 611 -6.54 45.49 -1.90
C VAL A 611 -5.72 46.06 -0.75
N VAL A 612 -5.01 47.17 -0.98
CA VAL A 612 -4.24 47.84 0.08
C VAL A 612 -5.17 48.29 1.20
N GLU A 613 -6.25 49.01 0.89
CA GLU A 613 -7.19 49.52 1.89
C GLU A 613 -7.87 48.42 2.71
N THR A 614 -8.12 47.25 2.10
CA THR A 614 -8.88 46.16 2.72
C THR A 614 -8.00 45.19 3.48
N PHE A 615 -6.90 44.73 2.87
CA PHE A 615 -6.13 43.57 3.36
C PHE A 615 -4.77 43.92 3.98
N LEU A 616 -4.20 45.09 3.66
CA LEU A 616 -2.80 45.40 3.98
C LEU A 616 -2.65 46.68 4.81
N ASP A 617 -1.52 46.78 5.51
CA ASP A 617 -1.02 48.01 6.15
C ASP A 617 0.37 48.34 5.59
N GLU A 618 0.58 49.60 5.21
CA GLU A 618 1.91 50.10 4.83
C GLU A 618 2.72 50.41 6.09
N TYR A 619 3.78 49.63 6.35
CA TYR A 619 4.61 49.80 7.55
C TYR A 619 5.89 50.61 7.27
N LYS A 620 6.30 50.69 5.99
CA LYS A 620 7.37 51.55 5.47
C LYS A 620 7.01 51.94 4.03
N PRO A 621 7.49 53.09 3.51
CA PRO A 621 7.22 53.49 2.14
C PRO A 621 7.43 52.36 1.11
N GLY A 622 6.36 51.99 0.42
CA GLY A 622 6.32 50.93 -0.60
C GLY A 622 6.47 49.50 -0.07
N HIS A 623 6.29 49.27 1.24
CA HIS A 623 6.35 47.96 1.90
C HIS A 623 5.08 47.70 2.72
N PHE A 624 4.48 46.55 2.50
CA PHE A 624 3.18 46.20 3.04
C PHE A 624 3.25 44.93 3.88
N GLN A 625 2.36 44.84 4.86
CA GLN A 625 2.10 43.63 5.64
C GLN A 625 0.59 43.39 5.68
N PHE A 626 0.16 42.15 5.85
CA PHE A 626 -1.26 41.86 6.04
C PHE A 626 -1.76 42.42 7.38
N LYS A 627 -3.00 42.88 7.39
CA LYS A 627 -3.73 43.17 8.62
C LYS A 627 -3.87 41.91 9.46
N LYS A 628 -3.83 42.05 10.78
CA LYS A 628 -3.80 40.92 11.73
C LYS A 628 -5.02 39.98 11.61
N GLU A 629 -6.17 40.52 11.25
CA GLU A 629 -7.40 39.79 10.99
C GLU A 629 -7.39 38.99 9.67
N LEU A 630 -6.39 39.21 8.79
CA LEU A 630 -6.29 38.66 7.43
C LEU A 630 -4.87 38.17 7.10
N ASP A 631 -4.05 37.86 8.11
CA ASP A 631 -2.63 37.49 7.97
C ASP A 631 -2.36 36.00 7.71
N THR A 632 -3.41 35.20 7.47
CA THR A 632 -3.30 33.80 7.07
C THR A 632 -4.23 33.48 5.90
N GLN A 633 -3.89 32.43 5.14
CA GLN A 633 -4.74 32.00 4.03
C GLN A 633 -6.13 31.62 4.53
N ARG A 634 -6.23 30.94 5.67
CA ARG A 634 -7.53 30.56 6.26
C ARG A 634 -8.40 31.76 6.64
N LYS A 635 -7.80 32.81 7.22
CA LYS A 635 -8.53 34.05 7.56
C LYS A 635 -9.06 34.75 6.31
N ILE A 636 -8.24 34.82 5.25
CA ILE A 636 -8.64 35.38 3.96
C ILE A 636 -9.73 34.54 3.29
N ASP A 637 -9.60 33.21 3.33
CA ASP A 637 -10.59 32.29 2.75
C ASP A 637 -11.97 32.46 3.40
N ALA A 638 -12.01 32.54 4.74
CA ALA A 638 -13.22 32.80 5.50
C ALA A 638 -13.80 34.21 5.22
N PHE A 639 -12.96 35.23 5.11
CA PHE A 639 -13.40 36.60 4.80
C PHE A 639 -13.99 36.71 3.39
N LEU A 640 -13.44 35.98 2.43
CA LEU A 640 -13.86 35.95 1.03
C LEU A 640 -14.81 34.79 0.71
N GLU A 641 -15.44 34.17 1.72
CA GLU A 641 -16.41 33.11 1.48
C GLU A 641 -17.61 33.63 0.66
N VAL A 642 -18.15 32.76 -0.19
CA VAL A 642 -19.30 33.03 -1.06
C VAL A 642 -20.20 31.80 -1.07
N GLY A 643 -21.49 32.01 -0.86
CA GLY A 643 -22.48 30.94 -0.94
C GLY A 643 -22.57 30.33 -2.34
N GLU A 644 -22.89 29.04 -2.44
CA GLU A 644 -22.97 28.32 -3.72
C GLU A 644 -24.01 28.89 -4.69
N GLU A 645 -25.00 29.63 -4.17
CA GLU A 645 -26.05 30.31 -4.93
C GLU A 645 -25.60 31.61 -5.60
N ALA A 646 -24.39 32.10 -5.28
CA ALA A 646 -23.89 33.35 -5.85
C ALA A 646 -23.57 33.23 -7.36
N PRO A 647 -23.65 34.34 -8.10
CA PRO A 647 -23.28 34.38 -9.52
C PRO A 647 -21.90 33.77 -9.79
N LEU A 648 -21.77 33.07 -10.91
CA LEU A 648 -20.51 32.42 -11.30
C LEU A 648 -19.36 33.42 -11.43
N GLU A 649 -19.63 34.61 -11.97
CA GLU A 649 -18.64 35.68 -12.13
C GLU A 649 -18.11 36.16 -10.78
N GLU A 650 -18.98 36.34 -9.79
CA GLU A 650 -18.59 36.73 -8.43
C GLU A 650 -17.70 35.66 -7.79
N ARG A 651 -18.10 34.39 -7.90
CA ARG A 651 -17.30 33.27 -7.38
C ARG A 651 -15.94 33.19 -8.06
N ALA A 652 -15.89 33.28 -9.38
CA ALA A 652 -14.64 33.25 -10.14
C ALA A 652 -13.72 34.41 -9.75
N HIS A 653 -14.28 35.61 -9.60
CA HIS A 653 -13.53 36.78 -9.16
C HIS A 653 -12.97 36.62 -7.74
N LYS A 654 -13.77 36.15 -6.78
CA LYS A 654 -13.28 35.92 -5.41
C LYS A 654 -12.21 34.83 -5.34
N GLU A 655 -12.33 33.76 -6.13
CA GLU A 655 -11.31 32.71 -6.19
C GLU A 655 -10.00 33.21 -6.81
N ASP A 656 -10.05 34.05 -7.87
CA ASP A 656 -8.87 34.72 -8.43
C ASP A 656 -8.22 35.66 -7.40
N LEU A 657 -9.02 36.45 -6.69
CA LEU A 657 -8.55 37.34 -5.63
C LEU A 657 -7.88 36.55 -4.48
N LYS A 658 -8.48 35.45 -4.03
CA LYS A 658 -7.89 34.54 -3.03
C LYS A 658 -6.54 34.01 -3.51
N ALA A 659 -6.46 33.48 -4.73
CA ALA A 659 -5.23 32.93 -5.29
C ALA A 659 -4.09 33.97 -5.30
N LYS A 660 -4.39 35.22 -5.72
CA LYS A 660 -3.41 36.32 -5.71
C LYS A 660 -2.99 36.71 -4.29
N LEU A 661 -3.94 36.83 -3.35
CA LEU A 661 -3.62 37.14 -1.94
C LEU A 661 -2.81 36.03 -1.28
N PHE A 662 -3.11 34.76 -1.55
CA PHE A 662 -2.33 33.61 -1.07
C PHE A 662 -0.91 33.64 -1.62
N SER A 663 -0.74 34.04 -2.89
CA SER A 663 0.60 34.19 -3.48
C SER A 663 1.44 35.24 -2.75
N LEU A 664 0.84 36.36 -2.31
CA LEU A 664 1.51 37.38 -1.50
C LEU A 664 1.91 36.86 -0.13
N LEU A 665 1.03 36.12 0.56
CA LEU A 665 1.36 35.46 1.83
C LEU A 665 2.53 34.48 1.66
N ALA A 666 2.69 33.91 0.47
CA ALA A 666 3.75 32.98 0.15
C ALA A 666 5.07 33.62 -0.32
N GLU A 667 5.20 34.95 -0.30
CA GLU A 667 6.44 35.67 -0.65
C GLU A 667 7.48 35.63 0.50
N VAL A 668 7.88 34.41 0.86
CA VAL A 668 8.89 34.06 1.88
C VAL A 668 10.00 33.20 1.28
N ILE A 669 11.18 33.19 1.90
CA ILE A 669 12.30 32.29 1.52
C ILE A 669 12.33 31.04 2.40
N PHE A 670 12.09 31.23 3.70
CA PHE A 670 12.12 30.18 4.71
C PHE A 670 10.81 30.13 5.50
N LEU A 671 10.46 28.94 5.94
CA LEU A 671 9.41 28.64 6.91
C LEU A 671 10.08 28.24 8.21
N GLU A 672 9.56 28.71 9.34
CA GLU A 672 10.06 28.30 10.65
C GLU A 672 9.80 26.80 10.89
N ALA A 673 10.82 26.07 11.33
CA ALA A 673 10.66 24.66 11.63
C ALA A 673 9.90 24.49 12.97
N PRO A 674 8.88 23.60 13.04
CA PRO A 674 8.11 23.39 14.26
C PRO A 674 8.98 23.01 15.45
N PHE A 675 8.56 23.43 16.64
CA PHE A 675 9.21 23.11 17.93
C PHE A 675 10.67 23.59 18.07
N THR A 676 11.12 24.52 17.21
CA THR A 676 12.48 25.07 17.28
C THR A 676 12.57 26.48 17.87
N ASN A 677 11.43 27.13 18.17
CA ASN A 677 11.37 28.50 18.70
C ASN A 677 12.21 29.50 17.89
N GLY A 678 12.09 29.43 16.56
CA GLY A 678 12.80 30.28 15.64
C GLY A 678 14.28 29.95 15.44
N GLU A 679 14.78 28.79 15.87
CA GLU A 679 16.20 28.43 15.73
C GLU A 679 16.54 27.66 14.45
N ALA A 680 15.56 27.01 13.81
CA ALA A 680 15.76 26.30 12.56
C ALA A 680 14.65 26.56 11.53
N PHE A 681 14.99 26.38 10.25
CA PHE A 681 14.18 26.84 9.13
C PHE A 681 14.19 25.85 7.97
N ASN A 682 13.02 25.69 7.35
CA ASN A 682 12.79 24.92 6.14
C ASN A 682 12.73 25.85 4.93
N PRO A 683 13.44 25.60 3.81
CA PRO A 683 13.27 26.39 2.60
C PRO A 683 11.83 26.26 2.04
N ARG A 684 11.23 27.37 1.61
CA ARG A 684 9.98 27.32 0.84
C ARG A 684 10.23 26.57 -0.47
N HIS A 685 9.35 25.65 -0.83
CA HIS A 685 9.44 24.96 -2.11
C HIS A 685 9.29 25.96 -3.28
N SER A 686 9.93 25.69 -4.42
CA SER A 686 9.89 26.59 -5.59
C SER A 686 10.29 28.04 -5.27
N LEU A 687 11.21 28.28 -4.31
CA LEU A 687 11.62 29.65 -3.94
C LEU A 687 12.08 30.50 -5.12
N HIS A 688 12.66 29.89 -6.15
CA HIS A 688 13.17 30.56 -7.35
C HIS A 688 12.10 31.28 -8.18
N THR A 689 10.82 30.91 -8.02
CA THR A 689 9.71 31.53 -8.76
C THR A 689 9.14 32.78 -8.07
N SER A 690 9.51 33.01 -6.81
CA SER A 690 8.97 34.12 -6.01
C SER A 690 9.50 35.49 -6.43
N TYR A 691 8.77 36.56 -6.13
CA TYR A 691 9.30 37.93 -6.24
C TYR A 691 10.39 38.17 -5.20
N THR A 692 10.18 37.67 -3.97
CA THR A 692 11.11 37.85 -2.84
C THR A 692 12.51 37.33 -3.13
N TYR A 693 12.65 36.21 -3.86
CA TYR A 693 13.93 35.66 -4.30
C TYR A 693 14.61 36.52 -5.37
N ARG A 694 13.83 37.06 -6.32
CA ARG A 694 14.35 37.89 -7.41
C ARG A 694 14.96 39.20 -6.93
N GLU A 695 14.52 39.70 -5.77
CA GLU A 695 15.07 40.91 -5.14
C GLU A 695 16.36 40.67 -4.31
N LEU A 696 16.79 39.42 -4.12
CA LEU A 696 18.04 39.12 -3.44
C LEU A 696 19.24 39.37 -4.38
N ASP A 697 20.40 39.66 -3.81
CA ASP A 697 21.63 39.78 -4.58
C ASP A 697 22.07 38.41 -5.15
N HIS A 698 22.85 38.43 -6.23
CA HIS A 698 23.26 37.22 -6.94
C HIS A 698 24.06 36.24 -6.05
N HIS A 699 24.85 36.73 -5.09
CA HIS A 699 25.59 35.84 -4.19
C HIS A 699 24.61 35.08 -3.29
N THR A 700 23.67 35.77 -2.66
CA THR A 700 22.63 35.13 -1.83
C THR A 700 21.77 34.16 -2.63
N GLN A 701 21.36 34.53 -3.85
CA GLN A 701 20.61 33.67 -4.77
C GLN A 701 21.35 32.35 -5.06
N GLN A 702 22.67 32.44 -5.33
CA GLN A 702 23.49 31.26 -5.57
C GLN A 702 23.55 30.35 -4.33
N ARG A 703 23.74 30.91 -3.13
CA ARG A 703 23.77 30.13 -1.88
C ARG A 703 22.43 29.47 -1.57
N LEU A 704 21.32 30.14 -1.84
CA LEU A 704 19.98 29.56 -1.70
C LEU A 704 19.75 28.40 -2.68
N ASN A 705 20.30 28.46 -3.89
CA ASN A 705 20.21 27.33 -4.85
C ASN A 705 20.97 26.10 -4.35
N GLU A 706 22.16 26.30 -3.78
CA GLU A 706 22.95 25.23 -3.17
C GLU A 706 22.19 24.58 -1.99
N LEU A 707 21.58 25.41 -1.12
CA LEU A 707 20.74 24.95 -0.01
C LEU A 707 19.47 24.22 -0.46
N TYR A 708 18.81 24.71 -1.51
CA TYR A 708 17.61 24.09 -2.07
C TYR A 708 17.92 22.67 -2.52
N ILE A 709 19.02 22.50 -3.28
CA ILE A 709 19.45 21.19 -3.75
C ILE A 709 19.83 20.27 -2.58
N ASP A 710 20.54 20.80 -1.59
CA ASP A 710 20.91 20.06 -0.37
C ASP A 710 19.67 19.58 0.39
N TYR A 711 18.70 20.45 0.62
CA TYR A 711 17.49 20.14 1.40
C TYR A 711 16.58 19.15 0.69
N PHE A 712 16.24 19.39 -0.57
CA PHE A 712 15.20 18.61 -1.25
C PHE A 712 15.71 17.29 -1.84
N TYR A 713 17.02 17.14 -2.08
CA TYR A 713 17.55 16.00 -2.85
C TYR A 713 18.79 15.33 -2.26
N LYS A 714 19.34 15.77 -1.11
CA LYS A 714 20.59 15.19 -0.58
C LYS A 714 20.57 14.88 0.91
N ARG A 715 20.38 15.89 1.76
CA ARG A 715 20.67 15.75 3.19
C ARG A 715 19.81 14.68 3.87
N HIS A 716 18.60 14.45 3.39
CA HIS A 716 17.63 13.58 4.05
C HIS A 716 17.65 12.11 3.63
N GLU A 717 18.42 11.73 2.60
CA GLU A 717 18.34 10.39 1.99
C GLU A 717 18.47 9.25 3.02
N GLU A 718 19.54 9.25 3.82
CA GLU A 718 19.73 8.23 4.85
C GLU A 718 18.74 8.40 6.01
N PHE A 719 18.43 9.64 6.40
CA PHE A 719 17.51 9.92 7.50
C PHE A 719 16.10 9.37 7.22
N TRP A 720 15.55 9.64 6.04
CA TRP A 720 14.22 9.16 5.64
C TRP A 720 14.18 7.64 5.44
N LYS A 721 15.26 7.04 4.93
CA LYS A 721 15.40 5.57 4.90
C LYS A 721 15.26 4.98 6.29
N GLN A 722 15.98 5.52 7.28
CA GLN A 722 15.91 5.04 8.67
C GLN A 722 14.52 5.23 9.27
N GLU A 723 13.84 6.34 8.96
CA GLU A 723 12.47 6.57 9.41
C GLU A 723 11.49 5.53 8.87
N ALA A 724 11.62 5.15 7.60
CA ALA A 724 10.79 4.10 6.99
C ALA A 724 11.09 2.71 7.58
N LEU A 725 12.37 2.37 7.79
CA LEU A 725 12.78 1.07 8.37
C LEU A 725 12.29 0.85 9.80
N LYS A 726 12.00 1.92 10.56
CA LYS A 726 11.36 1.81 11.87
C LYS A 726 9.90 1.37 11.79
N LYS A 727 9.20 1.63 10.69
CA LYS A 727 7.74 1.54 10.57
C LYS A 727 7.30 0.42 9.62
N LEU A 728 7.79 0.44 8.37
CA LEU A 728 7.36 -0.45 7.31
C LEU A 728 7.47 -1.93 7.69
N PRO A 729 8.61 -2.44 8.21
CA PRO A 729 8.73 -3.87 8.52
C PRO A 729 7.66 -4.36 9.50
N VAL A 730 7.41 -3.60 10.58
CA VAL A 730 6.44 -3.97 11.62
C VAL A 730 5.00 -3.96 11.08
N ILE A 731 4.69 -3.01 10.19
CA ILE A 731 3.35 -2.84 9.62
C ILE A 731 3.09 -3.87 8.51
N THR A 732 4.02 -4.05 7.57
CA THR A 732 3.83 -4.96 6.45
C THR A 732 3.85 -6.42 6.87
N GLN A 733 4.57 -6.77 7.93
CA GLN A 733 4.60 -8.13 8.49
C GLN A 733 3.39 -8.47 9.38
N ALA A 734 2.47 -7.53 9.62
CA ALA A 734 1.26 -7.78 10.42
C ALA A 734 0.29 -8.78 9.77
N THR A 735 0.43 -9.00 8.45
CA THR A 735 -0.35 -9.95 7.66
C THR A 735 0.54 -10.60 6.61
N ASN A 736 0.03 -11.63 5.94
CA ASN A 736 0.71 -12.24 4.79
C ASN A 736 0.22 -11.69 3.44
N MET A 737 -0.53 -10.58 3.39
CA MET A 737 -0.97 -10.00 2.11
C MET A 737 0.24 -9.50 1.28
N LEU A 738 0.12 -9.52 -0.05
CA LEU A 738 1.15 -8.94 -0.93
C LEU A 738 1.06 -7.41 -0.91
N VAL A 739 2.20 -6.75 -0.71
CA VAL A 739 2.28 -5.29 -0.57
C VAL A 739 2.72 -4.64 -1.87
N CYS A 740 1.92 -3.70 -2.36
CA CYS A 740 2.27 -2.82 -3.46
C CYS A 740 2.35 -1.39 -2.92
N GLY A 741 3.52 -0.75 -2.98
CA GLY A 741 3.65 0.67 -2.65
C GLY A 741 3.34 1.53 -3.86
N GLU A 742 2.51 2.55 -3.69
CA GLU A 742 2.49 3.64 -4.66
C GLU A 742 3.56 4.66 -4.31
N ASP A 743 4.59 4.67 -5.13
CA ASP A 743 5.81 5.46 -5.03
C ASP A 743 5.94 6.41 -6.23
N LEU A 744 4.90 7.21 -6.49
CA LEU A 744 4.91 8.27 -7.50
C LEU A 744 5.17 9.65 -6.87
N GLY A 745 5.40 10.65 -7.73
CA GLY A 745 5.61 12.04 -7.33
C GLY A 745 7.09 12.39 -7.14
N MET A 746 7.39 13.23 -6.16
CA MET A 746 8.78 13.57 -5.82
C MET A 746 9.37 12.47 -4.94
N VAL A 747 9.93 11.44 -5.58
CA VAL A 747 10.48 10.24 -4.94
C VAL A 747 11.96 10.46 -4.58
N PRO A 748 12.36 10.40 -3.29
CA PRO A 748 13.77 10.41 -2.88
C PRO A 748 14.54 9.18 -3.40
N ASP A 749 15.84 9.33 -3.62
CA ASP A 749 16.69 8.25 -4.18
C ASP A 749 16.78 7.03 -3.25
N CYS A 750 16.54 7.20 -1.95
CA CYS A 750 16.53 6.14 -0.96
C CYS A 750 15.29 5.24 -1.03
N VAL A 751 14.20 5.69 -1.65
CA VAL A 751 12.92 4.94 -1.64
C VAL A 751 12.99 3.66 -2.48
N PRO A 752 13.38 3.70 -3.78
CA PRO A 752 13.46 2.48 -4.59
C PRO A 752 14.34 1.36 -3.99
N PRO A 753 15.57 1.61 -3.49
CA PRO A 753 16.35 0.55 -2.86
C PRO A 753 15.73 0.08 -1.54
N THR A 754 15.14 0.95 -0.73
CA THR A 754 14.48 0.54 0.52
C THR A 754 13.28 -0.36 0.28
N MET A 755 12.42 -0.01 -0.70
CA MET A 755 11.29 -0.88 -1.09
C MET A 755 11.77 -2.23 -1.61
N ARG A 756 12.84 -2.23 -2.41
CA ARG A 756 13.48 -3.46 -2.90
C ARG A 756 13.98 -4.32 -1.77
N ASP A 757 14.71 -3.74 -0.81
CA ASP A 757 15.27 -4.45 0.35
C ASP A 757 14.18 -5.06 1.24
N LEU A 758 13.01 -4.42 1.30
CA LEU A 758 11.83 -4.89 2.03
C LEU A 758 10.94 -5.86 1.23
N GLY A 759 11.22 -6.09 -0.05
CA GLY A 759 10.44 -6.98 -0.92
C GLY A 759 9.08 -6.41 -1.32
N LEU A 760 8.93 -5.09 -1.35
CA LEU A 760 7.70 -4.39 -1.72
C LEU A 760 7.64 -4.17 -3.23
N LEU A 761 6.47 -4.32 -3.84
CA LEU A 761 6.29 -4.02 -5.26
C LEU A 761 6.19 -2.51 -5.47
N THR A 762 6.98 -1.98 -6.41
CA THR A 762 6.88 -0.58 -6.88
C THR A 762 5.77 -0.41 -7.92
N LEU A 763 5.22 0.79 -8.08
CA LEU A 763 4.25 1.13 -9.12
C LEU A 763 4.96 1.80 -10.30
N GLU A 764 4.78 1.25 -11.51
CA GLU A 764 5.35 1.79 -12.74
C GLU A 764 4.24 2.33 -13.66
N ILE A 765 4.23 3.64 -13.86
CA ILE A 765 3.30 4.33 -14.76
C ILE A 765 4.08 4.96 -15.91
N GLN A 766 3.70 4.62 -17.14
CA GLN A 766 4.45 5.05 -18.33
C GLN A 766 4.56 6.56 -18.49
N ARG A 767 3.53 7.30 -18.07
CA ARG A 767 3.46 8.77 -18.18
C ARG A 767 4.04 9.48 -16.96
N MET A 768 4.57 8.74 -16.00
CA MET A 768 5.14 9.28 -14.77
C MET A 768 6.41 8.50 -14.40
N PRO A 769 7.46 8.55 -15.24
CA PRO A 769 8.70 7.84 -14.97
C PRO A 769 9.37 8.37 -13.71
N LYS A 770 9.99 7.47 -12.94
CA LYS A 770 10.78 7.83 -11.76
C LYS A 770 12.07 8.56 -12.09
N ASN A 771 12.63 8.30 -13.27
CA ASN A 771 13.85 8.97 -13.72
C ASN A 771 13.49 10.33 -14.36
N PRO A 772 13.87 11.46 -13.74
CA PRO A 772 13.51 12.80 -14.24
C PRO A 772 14.21 13.16 -15.56
N GLN A 773 15.17 12.35 -16.03
CA GLN A 773 15.85 12.54 -17.32
C GLN A 773 15.05 11.99 -18.50
N VAL A 774 13.95 11.27 -18.27
CA VAL A 774 13.09 10.76 -19.34
C VAL A 774 11.68 11.35 -19.22
N GLU A 775 11.06 11.61 -20.37
CA GLU A 775 9.67 12.11 -20.42
C GLU A 775 8.66 10.98 -20.20
N PHE A 776 8.96 9.77 -20.70
CA PHE A 776 8.12 8.58 -20.55
C PHE A 776 8.93 7.39 -20.07
N GLY A 777 8.30 6.56 -19.24
CA GLY A 777 8.80 5.23 -18.93
C GLY A 777 8.71 4.32 -20.15
N HIS A 778 9.64 3.37 -20.27
CA HIS A 778 9.54 2.31 -21.27
C HIS A 778 9.25 0.98 -20.56
N PRO A 779 8.11 0.33 -20.83
CA PRO A 779 7.71 -0.87 -20.07
C PRO A 779 8.70 -2.04 -20.10
N LYS A 780 9.60 -2.11 -21.09
CA LYS A 780 10.65 -3.14 -21.16
C LYS A 780 11.69 -3.01 -20.03
N ASP A 781 11.85 -1.79 -19.49
CA ASP A 781 12.89 -1.44 -18.51
C ASP A 781 12.35 -1.52 -17.06
N TYR A 782 11.08 -1.86 -16.88
CA TYR A 782 10.47 -1.96 -15.56
C TYR A 782 11.02 -3.15 -14.76
N PRO A 783 11.26 -2.99 -13.45
CA PRO A 783 11.77 -4.07 -12.62
C PRO A 783 10.71 -5.17 -12.44
N TYR A 784 11.13 -6.43 -12.27
CA TYR A 784 10.20 -7.54 -12.05
C TYR A 784 9.30 -7.34 -10.82
N MET A 785 9.86 -6.87 -9.71
CA MET A 785 9.14 -6.57 -8.46
C MET A 785 8.30 -5.28 -8.57
N SER A 786 7.39 -5.25 -9.53
CA SER A 786 6.52 -4.09 -9.78
C SER A 786 5.12 -4.47 -10.26
N VAL A 787 4.22 -3.51 -10.09
CA VAL A 787 2.94 -3.42 -10.80
C VAL A 787 3.10 -2.36 -11.88
N CYS A 788 2.96 -2.71 -13.15
CA CYS A 788 2.88 -1.71 -14.22
C CYS A 788 1.42 -1.42 -14.60
N SER A 789 1.12 -0.16 -14.89
CA SER A 789 -0.19 0.27 -15.38
C SER A 789 -0.04 1.40 -16.40
N THR A 790 -1.04 1.55 -17.27
CA THR A 790 -1.17 2.69 -18.19
C THR A 790 -1.50 3.99 -17.44
N SER A 791 -2.36 3.89 -16.42
CA SER A 791 -2.91 5.03 -15.66
C SER A 791 -3.32 4.60 -14.25
N SER A 792 -3.39 5.54 -13.32
CA SER A 792 -4.12 5.36 -12.05
C SER A 792 -5.51 6.01 -12.12
N HIS A 793 -6.29 5.92 -11.05
CA HIS A 793 -7.61 6.57 -10.94
C HIS A 793 -7.51 8.12 -10.89
N ASP A 794 -6.33 8.64 -10.55
CA ASP A 794 -6.00 10.08 -10.49
C ASP A 794 -5.60 10.68 -11.84
N MET A 795 -5.39 9.83 -12.84
CA MET A 795 -4.93 10.24 -14.16
C MET A 795 -6.07 10.22 -15.18
N SER A 796 -5.91 10.98 -16.26
CA SER A 796 -6.70 10.80 -17.48
C SER A 796 -6.51 9.37 -18.02
N THR A 797 -7.53 8.83 -18.70
CA THR A 797 -7.39 7.56 -19.46
C THR A 797 -6.36 7.75 -20.58
N VAL A 798 -5.88 6.66 -21.18
CA VAL A 798 -4.97 6.73 -22.34
C VAL A 798 -5.58 7.57 -23.46
N ARG A 799 -6.88 7.43 -23.69
CA ARG A 799 -7.62 8.22 -24.69
C ARG A 799 -7.69 9.70 -24.31
N GLY A 800 -8.04 10.01 -23.05
CA GLY A 800 -8.12 11.39 -22.57
C GLY A 800 -6.78 12.10 -22.67
N TRP A 801 -5.71 11.43 -22.23
CA TRP A 801 -4.35 11.96 -22.26
C TRP A 801 -3.84 12.27 -23.67
N TRP A 802 -4.16 11.43 -24.64
CA TRP A 802 -3.77 11.62 -26.04
C TRP A 802 -4.28 12.94 -26.65
N GLU A 803 -5.36 13.48 -26.09
CA GLU A 803 -5.99 14.72 -26.54
C GLU A 803 -5.59 15.93 -25.68
N GLU A 804 -4.86 15.74 -24.57
CA GLU A 804 -4.45 16.81 -23.65
C GLU A 804 -3.30 17.68 -24.22
N ASP A 805 -2.23 17.06 -24.75
CA ASP A 805 -1.08 17.76 -25.34
C ASP A 805 -0.64 17.10 -26.66
N ARG A 806 -0.83 17.82 -27.77
CA ARG A 806 -0.48 17.37 -29.12
C ARG A 806 1.01 17.17 -29.36
N MET A 807 1.85 18.02 -28.77
CA MET A 807 3.30 17.93 -28.94
C MET A 807 3.87 16.75 -28.14
N GLN A 808 3.39 16.59 -26.91
CA GLN A 808 3.74 15.43 -26.08
C GLN A 808 3.29 14.12 -26.72
N THR A 809 2.06 14.07 -27.21
CA THR A 809 1.50 12.91 -27.93
C THR A 809 2.32 12.54 -29.17
N GLN A 810 2.73 13.53 -29.97
CA GLN A 810 3.56 13.30 -31.15
C GLN A 810 4.91 12.65 -30.79
N ARG A 811 5.57 13.13 -29.72
CA ARG A 811 6.82 12.56 -29.22
C ARG A 811 6.62 11.12 -28.72
N PHE A 812 5.54 10.86 -27.99
CA PHE A 812 5.21 9.50 -27.53
C PHE A 812 4.99 8.54 -28.71
N TYR A 813 4.19 8.96 -29.70
CA TYR A 813 3.88 8.16 -30.89
C TYR A 813 5.14 7.75 -31.65
N ASN A 814 6.10 8.69 -31.82
CA ASN A 814 7.32 8.39 -32.57
C ASN A 814 8.39 7.68 -31.74
N HIS A 815 8.60 8.07 -30.48
CA HIS A 815 9.74 7.61 -29.69
C HIS A 815 9.43 6.42 -28.79
N ILE A 816 8.19 6.28 -28.32
CA ILE A 816 7.78 5.20 -27.41
C ILE A 816 7.07 4.08 -28.15
N LEU A 817 6.15 4.41 -29.06
CA LEU A 817 5.47 3.41 -29.89
C LEU A 817 6.25 3.05 -31.16
N GLY A 818 7.22 3.87 -31.56
CA GLY A 818 8.06 3.61 -32.74
C GLY A 818 7.35 3.83 -34.08
N HIS A 819 6.20 4.49 -34.09
CA HIS A 819 5.46 4.77 -35.32
C HIS A 819 6.03 5.98 -36.06
N HIS A 820 5.86 6.03 -37.39
CA HIS A 820 6.37 7.12 -38.23
C HIS A 820 5.26 8.10 -38.62
N GLY A 821 5.62 9.35 -38.90
CA GLY A 821 4.69 10.39 -39.34
C GLY A 821 3.92 11.05 -38.19
N ASN A 822 2.83 11.74 -38.53
CA ASN A 822 2.02 12.47 -37.57
C ASN A 822 1.15 11.52 -36.74
N ALA A 823 1.12 11.75 -35.43
CA ALA A 823 0.24 11.04 -34.52
C ALA A 823 -1.24 11.34 -34.88
N PRO A 824 -2.12 10.33 -34.94
CA PRO A 824 -3.55 10.53 -35.14
C PRO A 824 -4.15 11.53 -34.15
N TYR A 825 -5.19 12.25 -34.57
CA TYR A 825 -5.83 13.24 -33.71
C TYR A 825 -6.51 12.55 -32.52
N ALA A 826 -7.44 11.64 -32.77
CA ALA A 826 -8.03 10.82 -31.72
C ALA A 826 -7.11 9.64 -31.38
N CYS A 827 -7.21 9.16 -30.14
CA CYS A 827 -6.59 7.90 -29.74
C CYS A 827 -7.41 6.72 -30.29
N GLU A 828 -7.05 6.25 -31.47
CA GLU A 828 -7.71 5.11 -32.12
C GLU A 828 -7.51 3.81 -31.31
N SER A 829 -8.47 2.89 -31.39
CA SER A 829 -8.44 1.62 -30.62
C SER A 829 -7.16 0.80 -30.80
N TRP A 830 -6.56 0.83 -31.98
CA TRP A 830 -5.30 0.13 -32.23
C TRP A 830 -4.11 0.76 -31.50
N ILE A 831 -4.12 2.08 -31.26
CA ILE A 831 -3.09 2.79 -30.48
C ILE A 831 -3.19 2.37 -29.02
N VAL A 832 -4.41 2.36 -28.48
CA VAL A 832 -4.67 1.88 -27.11
C VAL A 832 -4.19 0.43 -26.97
N ARG A 833 -4.50 -0.44 -27.94
CA ARG A 833 -4.00 -1.82 -27.95
C ARG A 833 -2.47 -1.88 -27.96
N ASP A 834 -1.79 -1.10 -28.80
CA ASP A 834 -0.32 -1.12 -28.86
C ASP A 834 0.30 -0.78 -27.50
N ILE A 835 -0.27 0.22 -26.80
CA ILE A 835 0.14 0.60 -25.44
C ILE A 835 -0.11 -0.55 -24.46
N ILE A 836 -1.32 -1.15 -24.45
CA ILE A 836 -1.64 -2.29 -23.57
C ILE A 836 -0.70 -3.47 -23.82
N VAL A 837 -0.45 -3.81 -25.10
CA VAL A 837 0.45 -4.90 -25.48
C VAL A 837 1.87 -4.62 -24.99
N GLN A 838 2.38 -3.39 -25.13
CA GLN A 838 3.69 -3.02 -24.61
C GLN A 838 3.82 -3.28 -23.10
N HIS A 839 2.77 -3.00 -22.32
CA HIS A 839 2.73 -3.29 -20.88
C HIS A 839 2.59 -4.78 -20.59
N LEU A 840 1.79 -5.52 -21.37
CA LEU A 840 1.67 -6.97 -21.24
C LEU A 840 3.03 -7.67 -21.47
N TYR A 841 3.89 -7.16 -22.34
CA TYR A 841 5.24 -7.71 -22.54
C TYR A 841 6.31 -7.18 -21.56
N SER A 842 5.95 -6.34 -20.59
CA SER A 842 6.89 -5.85 -19.58
C SER A 842 7.49 -6.97 -18.70
N PRO A 843 8.64 -6.74 -18.06
CA PRO A 843 9.14 -7.66 -17.03
C PRO A 843 8.31 -7.64 -15.74
N SER A 844 7.48 -6.62 -15.50
CA SER A 844 6.69 -6.48 -14.27
C SER A 844 5.88 -7.73 -13.94
N MET A 845 5.91 -8.12 -12.66
CA MET A 845 5.13 -9.24 -12.12
C MET A 845 3.64 -9.08 -12.40
N TRP A 846 3.12 -7.86 -12.23
CA TRP A 846 1.73 -7.54 -12.49
C TRP A 846 1.59 -6.46 -13.56
N ALA A 847 0.73 -6.70 -14.55
CA ALA A 847 0.22 -5.66 -15.44
C ALA A 847 -1.25 -5.42 -15.12
N VAL A 848 -1.56 -4.30 -14.46
CA VAL A 848 -2.93 -3.98 -14.01
C VAL A 848 -3.42 -2.78 -14.79
N PHE A 849 -4.58 -2.90 -15.44
CA PHE A 849 -5.10 -1.86 -16.32
C PHE A 849 -6.40 -1.27 -15.79
N PRO A 850 -6.61 0.06 -15.86
CA PRO A 850 -7.93 0.64 -15.71
C PRO A 850 -8.90 -0.01 -16.70
N TRP A 851 -10.10 -0.33 -16.23
CA TRP A 851 -11.17 -0.89 -17.04
C TRP A 851 -11.41 -0.09 -18.35
N GLN A 852 -11.36 1.25 -18.26
CA GLN A 852 -11.56 2.15 -19.38
C GLN A 852 -10.51 1.96 -20.48
N ASP A 853 -9.25 1.75 -20.10
CA ASP A 853 -8.15 1.55 -21.06
C ASP A 853 -8.27 0.19 -21.75
N LEU A 854 -8.78 -0.84 -21.06
CA LEU A 854 -9.06 -2.15 -21.69
C LEU A 854 -10.17 -2.04 -22.75
N LEU A 855 -11.30 -1.39 -22.42
CA LEU A 855 -12.37 -1.15 -23.39
C LEU A 855 -11.93 -0.22 -24.52
N GLY A 856 -10.99 0.68 -24.27
CA GLY A 856 -10.42 1.57 -25.28
C GLY A 856 -9.80 0.83 -26.48
N MET A 857 -9.47 -0.46 -26.36
CA MET A 857 -9.00 -1.31 -27.46
C MET A 857 -10.08 -1.74 -28.46
N ASP A 858 -11.35 -1.42 -28.20
CA ASP A 858 -12.49 -1.76 -29.06
C ASP A 858 -13.33 -0.52 -29.39
N GLU A 859 -13.51 -0.25 -30.69
CA GLU A 859 -14.25 0.91 -31.20
C GLU A 859 -15.72 0.93 -30.78
N HIS A 860 -16.33 -0.24 -30.60
CA HIS A 860 -17.76 -0.37 -30.33
C HIS A 860 -18.06 -0.37 -28.83
N LEU A 861 -17.11 -0.82 -28.00
CA LEU A 861 -17.32 -0.91 -26.56
C LEU A 861 -16.83 0.31 -25.78
N ARG A 862 -15.92 1.13 -26.31
CA ARG A 862 -15.44 2.33 -25.61
C ARG A 862 -16.51 3.42 -25.51
N ARG A 863 -16.39 4.35 -24.55
CA ARG A 863 -17.34 5.48 -24.44
C ARG A 863 -17.18 6.43 -25.65
N PRO A 864 -18.27 6.99 -26.20
CA PRO A 864 -18.17 8.01 -27.23
C PRO A 864 -17.47 9.27 -26.73
N ASP A 865 -17.85 9.75 -25.54
CA ASP A 865 -17.20 10.87 -24.85
C ASP A 865 -16.00 10.37 -24.04
N VAL A 866 -14.81 10.81 -24.43
CA VAL A 866 -13.53 10.47 -23.80
C VAL A 866 -13.44 11.05 -22.38
N TYR A 867 -13.95 12.27 -22.17
CA TYR A 867 -13.83 12.94 -20.88
C TYR A 867 -14.73 12.32 -19.81
N ALA A 868 -15.83 11.67 -20.22
CA ALA A 868 -16.71 10.89 -19.35
C ALA A 868 -16.08 9.60 -18.79
N GLU A 869 -14.90 9.19 -19.29
CA GLU A 869 -14.18 8.02 -18.79
C GLU A 869 -13.37 8.30 -17.51
N ARG A 870 -13.06 9.56 -17.23
CA ARG A 870 -12.19 9.96 -16.12
C ARG A 870 -12.91 9.79 -14.78
N ILE A 871 -12.24 9.16 -13.81
CA ILE A 871 -12.77 8.92 -12.46
C ILE A 871 -12.53 10.12 -11.54
N ASN A 872 -11.30 10.64 -11.55
CA ASN A 872 -10.88 11.73 -10.66
C ASN A 872 -10.06 12.80 -11.37
N VAL A 873 -10.16 14.03 -10.85
CA VAL A 873 -9.26 15.14 -11.16
C VAL A 873 -8.61 15.57 -9.83
N PRO A 874 -7.34 15.17 -9.57
CA PRO A 874 -6.70 15.38 -8.27
C PRO A 874 -6.64 16.84 -7.80
N GLY A 875 -6.48 17.78 -8.73
CA GLY A 875 -6.49 19.21 -8.44
C GLY A 875 -7.85 19.77 -8.00
N ASN A 876 -8.94 18.99 -8.07
CA ASN A 876 -10.26 19.39 -7.60
C ASN A 876 -10.59 18.72 -6.25
N PRO A 877 -10.44 19.42 -5.11
CA PRO A 877 -10.72 18.86 -3.79
C PRO A 877 -12.20 18.52 -3.55
N ARG A 878 -13.10 18.99 -4.41
CA ARG A 878 -14.54 18.68 -4.42
C ARG A 878 -14.94 17.85 -5.65
N ASN A 879 -14.06 16.97 -6.14
CA ASN A 879 -14.40 16.06 -7.23
C ASN A 879 -15.53 15.11 -6.83
N TYR A 880 -16.53 14.93 -7.70
CA TYR A 880 -17.62 13.98 -7.48
C TYR A 880 -17.29 12.63 -8.12
N TRP A 881 -17.02 11.62 -7.28
CA TRP A 881 -16.65 10.25 -7.66
C TRP A 881 -17.86 9.44 -8.14
N LYS A 882 -18.29 9.71 -9.38
CA LYS A 882 -19.55 9.18 -9.94
C LYS A 882 -19.40 8.30 -11.18
N TYR A 883 -18.16 8.00 -11.59
CA TYR A 883 -17.91 7.16 -12.77
C TYR A 883 -18.60 5.80 -12.62
N ARG A 884 -19.23 5.35 -13.71
CA ARG A 884 -19.98 4.10 -13.76
C ARG A 884 -19.74 3.40 -15.09
N MET A 885 -19.67 2.07 -15.08
CA MET A 885 -19.61 1.28 -16.32
C MET A 885 -20.85 1.59 -17.17
N HIS A 886 -20.65 1.92 -18.44
CA HIS A 886 -21.75 2.17 -19.38
C HIS A 886 -22.38 0.87 -19.88
N ILE A 887 -21.66 -0.26 -19.83
CA ILE A 887 -22.13 -1.61 -20.15
C ILE A 887 -22.27 -2.41 -18.84
N ASN A 888 -23.30 -3.26 -18.71
CA ASN A 888 -23.41 -4.13 -17.54
C ASN A 888 -22.54 -5.39 -17.68
N LEU A 889 -22.15 -5.99 -16.55
CA LEU A 889 -21.26 -7.15 -16.53
C LEU A 889 -21.83 -8.35 -17.27
N GLU A 890 -23.16 -8.53 -17.27
CA GLU A 890 -23.83 -9.60 -17.99
C GLU A 890 -23.71 -9.44 -19.51
N GLU A 891 -23.91 -8.22 -20.04
CA GLU A 891 -23.69 -7.91 -21.46
C GLU A 891 -22.22 -8.04 -21.85
N LEU A 892 -21.31 -7.54 -21.00
CA LEU A 892 -19.87 -7.68 -21.21
C LEU A 892 -19.46 -9.16 -21.33
N MET A 893 -20.07 -10.05 -20.55
CA MET A 893 -19.82 -11.49 -20.64
C MET A 893 -20.22 -12.09 -21.99
N GLU A 894 -21.14 -11.46 -22.72
CA GLU A 894 -21.63 -11.86 -24.04
C GLU A 894 -20.75 -11.32 -25.18
N GLU A 895 -19.90 -10.30 -24.94
CA GLU A 895 -18.99 -9.67 -25.92
C GLU A 895 -17.85 -10.59 -26.36
N THR A 896 -18.17 -11.59 -27.18
CA THR A 896 -17.30 -12.73 -27.49
C THR A 896 -16.02 -12.32 -28.23
N ASN A 897 -16.11 -11.37 -29.17
CA ASN A 897 -14.95 -10.93 -29.94
C ASN A 897 -13.91 -10.22 -29.06
N PHE A 898 -14.35 -9.26 -28.25
CA PHE A 898 -13.49 -8.53 -27.33
C PHE A 898 -12.86 -9.47 -26.29
N ASN A 899 -13.69 -10.30 -25.64
CA ASN A 899 -13.24 -11.24 -24.61
C ASN A 899 -12.22 -12.26 -25.14
N THR A 900 -12.43 -12.78 -26.36
CA THR A 900 -11.50 -13.72 -27.00
C THR A 900 -10.16 -13.04 -27.30
N ARG A 901 -10.20 -11.83 -27.88
CA ARG A 901 -8.99 -11.07 -28.21
C ARG A 901 -8.19 -10.70 -26.96
N LEU A 902 -8.84 -10.26 -25.89
CA LEU A 902 -8.15 -9.95 -24.63
C LEU A 902 -7.48 -11.21 -24.06
N LYS A 903 -8.19 -12.34 -24.08
CA LYS A 903 -7.63 -13.63 -23.66
C LYS A 903 -6.40 -14.05 -24.47
N GLU A 904 -6.46 -13.91 -25.79
CA GLU A 904 -5.33 -14.21 -26.67
C GLU A 904 -4.11 -13.32 -26.36
N LEU A 905 -4.31 -12.02 -26.09
CA LEU A 905 -3.21 -11.12 -25.69
C LEU A 905 -2.58 -11.55 -24.36
N LEU A 906 -3.39 -12.01 -23.40
CA LEU A 906 -2.90 -12.51 -22.11
C LEU A 906 -2.14 -13.83 -22.25
N GLU A 907 -2.62 -14.74 -23.10
CA GLU A 907 -1.94 -16.00 -23.44
C GLU A 907 -0.61 -15.76 -24.15
N GLN A 908 -0.58 -14.90 -25.16
CA GLN A 908 0.62 -14.61 -25.96
C GLN A 908 1.72 -13.90 -25.17
N SER A 909 1.34 -13.16 -24.12
CA SER A 909 2.28 -12.48 -23.22
C SER A 909 2.66 -13.30 -21.99
N GLY A 910 2.10 -14.51 -21.82
CA GLY A 910 2.37 -15.39 -20.69
C GLY A 910 1.83 -14.86 -19.36
N ARG A 911 0.71 -14.13 -19.37
CA ARG A 911 0.08 -13.48 -18.20
C ARG A 911 -1.21 -14.13 -17.72
N ASN A 912 -1.53 -15.32 -18.21
CA ASN A 912 -2.75 -16.07 -17.87
C ASN A 912 -2.48 -17.32 -16.99
N LEU A 913 -1.22 -17.56 -16.59
CA LEU A 913 -0.79 -18.75 -15.84
C LEU A 913 -1.26 -18.72 -14.39
#